data_AF-A0A2N3NGQ0-F1
#
_entry.id   AF-A0A2N3NGQ0-F1
#
_cell.length_a   1.000
_cell.length_b   1.000
_cell.length_c   1.000
_cell.angle_alpha   90.00
_cell.angle_beta   90.00
_cell.angle_gamma   90.00
#
_symmetry.space_group_name_H-M   'P 1'
#
loop_
_entity.id
_entity.type
_entity.pdbx_description
1 polymer ?
#
loop_
_entity_poly.entity_id
_entity_poly.type
_entity_poly.pdbx_seq_one_letter_code
_entity_poly.pdbx_strand_id
1 'polypeptide(L)'
;MHLLYFSTVAFLVSAGLIKAATLNYFRGDSLGAHLFTRQVQQTCLDENLIQSASALTGQEPGTQGIKPGQAESATDENNFINFCRDQEITNGRQITTGSCNGIPMGRIPAVSNMISAMITNPKSGSQIPADTTFDISVQTAHLNAGNFVNPTTNYYTAPQDLDGNGDIIGHCHVTVQDIDTLDSNTPPDPRKFAFFKGIDDGGDGQGLLRAVVEGGLPPGVYRVCTMIAAQNHQPVAMPVAQRGAQDDCNKFEVVAATGSGPSTSPNQKNGDMTQNQDEEGFVVAEDGINDNQNGNNNTSDSQQLISPIGLLLHCLVQGTASHPLQCHSAGRNSVAKAIYFLTNDEVNAVVALPISDDGTLSPGAVTATGGVGSVALNADNQPATPDALVGQSALTVAGNHIFAVNAGSNTLSMLAISPWDPTQLTLVGEPAMIPGEFPNTVAVSTRNRLVCVGTTGSLAGISCSPFTEQGLCGMDGLRPFDLGQTTPPVGPTNTVSQTFFSEDESLLFTTVKGDPATNKTGFLSVFPVERTRVNGRTARTLAQTDTRSVPDGTAVLFGSQVIPGTNANIFVTDAAFGAALLSVDPTSLEATTIATGNVEGQVATCWATISAATGSAFVTDVGVNRIVEVSLSDSTVISELDLSETGDPGLIDLRAGGNFIYALSPGNGTTEAGIAVVDVSRGSGSATLVQRFDVSDVAGKNAQGMAVLE
;
A
#
# COMPACT_ATOMS: atom_id res chain seq x y z
N MET A 1 32.29 -30.58 59.35
CA MET A 1 33.11 -30.63 60.58
C MET A 1 33.91 -29.33 60.64
N HIS A 2 33.68 -28.49 61.66
CA HIS A 2 34.29 -27.15 61.91
C HIS A 2 34.08 -26.09 60.81
N LEU A 3 33.31 -25.02 61.08
CA LEU A 3 33.59 -23.77 61.85
C LEU A 3 34.45 -22.78 61.02
N LEU A 4 33.93 -21.63 60.54
CA LEU A 4 33.42 -20.41 61.22
C LEU A 4 34.54 -19.44 61.68
N TYR A 5 34.37 -18.13 61.40
CA TYR A 5 34.01 -17.13 62.42
C TYR A 5 33.62 -15.76 61.80
N PHE A 6 32.41 -15.25 62.16
CA PHE A 6 31.97 -13.85 62.43
C PHE A 6 32.38 -12.67 61.50
N SER A 7 31.61 -11.59 61.29
CA SER A 7 30.55 -10.93 62.09
C SER A 7 29.79 -9.89 61.21
N THR A 8 28.62 -9.27 61.49
CA THR A 8 27.39 -9.51 62.31
C THR A 8 26.39 -8.35 62.09
N VAL A 9 25.06 -8.62 61.98
CA VAL A 9 23.92 -7.75 62.45
C VAL A 9 23.69 -6.39 61.73
N ALA A 10 22.48 -5.86 61.45
CA ALA A 10 21.05 -6.26 61.27
C ALA A 10 20.32 -5.00 60.69
N PHE A 11 19.02 -4.85 60.38
CA PHE A 11 17.71 -5.55 60.55
C PHE A 11 17.13 -5.87 59.13
N LEU A 12 15.97 -6.49 58.82
CA LEU A 12 14.57 -6.55 59.33
C LEU A 12 13.78 -5.23 59.10
N VAL A 13 12.52 -5.21 58.60
CA VAL A 13 11.36 -6.08 58.92
C VAL A 13 10.45 -6.38 57.69
N SER A 14 9.91 -7.61 57.67
CA SER A 14 8.79 -8.20 56.90
C SER A 14 7.53 -7.33 56.69
N ALA A 15 6.83 -7.30 55.55
CA ALA A 15 6.02 -8.35 54.86
C ALA A 15 4.63 -8.65 55.48
N GLY A 16 3.55 -8.67 54.68
CA GLY A 16 2.24 -9.25 55.08
C GLY A 16 0.94 -8.69 54.46
N LEU A 17 0.45 -9.35 53.39
CA LEU A 17 -0.92 -9.89 53.18
C LEU A 17 -2.23 -9.03 53.31
N ILE A 18 -3.20 -9.38 52.43
CA ILE A 18 -4.68 -9.20 52.56
C ILE A 18 -5.17 -7.73 52.37
N LYS A 19 -6.27 -7.40 51.67
CA LYS A 19 -7.54 -8.11 51.33
C LYS A 19 -8.13 -7.63 49.98
N ALA A 20 -9.02 -8.43 49.38
CA ALA A 20 -9.94 -7.96 48.34
C ALA A 20 -11.21 -7.33 48.96
N ALA A 21 -11.79 -6.32 48.30
CA ALA A 21 -13.11 -5.79 48.60
C ALA A 21 -13.77 -5.21 47.33
N THR A 22 -14.83 -5.85 46.85
CA THR A 22 -15.72 -5.30 45.81
C THR A 22 -16.64 -4.24 46.40
N LEU A 23 -16.77 -3.09 45.74
CA LEU A 23 -17.86 -2.16 46.02
C LEU A 23 -18.27 -1.41 44.74
N ASN A 24 -19.50 -1.63 44.28
CA ASN A 24 -20.08 -0.83 43.21
C ASN A 24 -20.56 0.51 43.77
N TYR A 25 -20.25 1.61 43.09
CA TYR A 25 -21.03 2.84 43.20
C TYR A 25 -21.02 3.61 41.87
N PHE A 26 -22.19 4.12 41.47
CA PHE A 26 -22.41 4.80 40.19
C PHE A 26 -22.42 6.32 40.34
N ARG A 27 -22.06 7.02 39.24
CA ARG A 27 -22.20 8.46 38.95
C ARG A 27 -21.31 9.44 39.73
N GLY A 28 -20.66 10.31 38.95
CA GLY A 28 -19.99 11.53 39.38
C GLY A 28 -19.14 12.10 38.24
N ASP A 29 -19.68 13.04 37.47
CA ASP A 29 -18.93 13.70 36.39
C ASP A 29 -17.77 14.55 36.93
N SER A 30 -16.58 14.45 36.33
CA SER A 30 -15.84 15.62 35.80
C SER A 30 -14.47 15.27 35.20
N LEU A 31 -14.23 15.82 34.00
CA LEU A 31 -12.96 16.36 33.48
C LEU A 31 -11.64 15.90 34.14
N GLY A 32 -10.90 15.00 33.48
CA GLY A 32 -9.52 14.69 33.86
C GLY A 32 -8.72 13.92 32.81
N ALA A 33 -7.71 14.58 32.24
CA ALA A 33 -6.61 13.99 31.44
C ALA A 33 -6.99 13.07 30.25
N HIS A 34 -7.15 13.68 29.07
CA HIS A 34 -6.80 12.99 27.82
C HIS A 34 -5.28 12.71 27.82
N LEU A 35 -4.89 11.52 28.27
CA LEU A 35 -3.60 10.95 27.88
C LEU A 35 -3.70 10.59 26.40
N PHE A 36 -3.25 11.51 25.54
CA PHE A 36 -3.05 11.23 24.13
C PHE A 36 -2.00 10.12 23.99
N THR A 37 -2.47 8.88 23.80
CA THR A 37 -1.69 7.81 23.22
C THR A 37 -1.23 8.27 21.84
N ARG A 38 0.03 8.71 21.77
CA ARG A 38 0.62 9.28 20.56
C ARG A 38 0.53 8.23 19.45
N GLN A 39 -0.33 8.49 18.47
CA GLN A 39 -0.69 7.54 17.41
C GLN A 39 0.57 6.98 16.75
N VAL A 40 0.68 5.65 16.71
CA VAL A 40 1.59 4.98 15.78
C VAL A 40 0.89 4.97 14.43
N GLN A 41 1.00 6.10 13.73
CA GLN A 41 0.56 6.23 12.35
C GLN A 41 1.22 5.12 11.54
N GLN A 42 0.42 4.34 10.80
CA GLN A 42 0.93 3.21 10.01
C GLN A 42 2.03 3.68 9.06
N THR A 43 3.11 2.91 8.94
CA THR A 43 4.33 3.29 8.22
C THR A 43 4.21 3.10 6.71
N CYS A 44 3.11 3.58 6.14
CA CYS A 44 2.91 3.72 4.71
C CYS A 44 3.47 5.08 4.26
N LEU A 45 3.97 5.16 3.02
CA LEU A 45 4.33 6.43 2.40
C LEU A 45 3.07 7.09 1.83
N ASP A 46 2.96 8.41 1.99
CA ASP A 46 2.01 9.21 1.21
C ASP A 46 2.57 9.40 -0.19
N GLU A 47 1.89 8.88 -1.21
CA GLU A 47 2.33 8.94 -2.61
C GLU A 47 2.49 10.39 -3.10
N ASN A 48 1.70 11.33 -2.57
CA ASN A 48 1.77 12.75 -2.92
C ASN A 48 3.06 13.43 -2.41
N LEU A 49 3.78 12.79 -1.47
CA LEU A 49 5.06 13.26 -0.96
C LEU A 49 6.25 12.63 -1.70
N ILE A 50 6.04 11.65 -2.59
CA ILE A 50 7.11 11.01 -3.35
C ILE A 50 7.61 11.93 -4.46
N GLN A 51 8.91 12.23 -4.43
CA GLN A 51 9.62 13.04 -5.41
C GLN A 51 9.94 12.17 -6.63
N SER A 52 9.19 12.33 -7.73
CA SER A 52 9.41 11.63 -9.00
C SER A 52 10.83 11.76 -9.53
N ALA A 53 11.49 12.91 -9.30
CA ALA A 53 12.89 13.14 -9.69
C ALA A 53 13.91 12.28 -8.90
N SER A 54 13.55 11.72 -7.74
CA SER A 54 14.40 10.75 -7.01
C SER A 54 14.47 9.39 -7.70
N ALA A 55 13.59 9.12 -8.67
CA ALA A 55 13.62 7.91 -9.50
C ALA A 55 14.56 8.03 -10.72
N LEU A 56 15.14 9.21 -10.99
CA LEU A 56 15.91 9.54 -12.19
C LEU A 56 17.35 9.91 -11.85
N THR A 57 18.29 9.57 -12.73
CA THR A 57 19.71 9.93 -12.63
C THR A 57 19.98 11.39 -13.00
N GLY A 58 19.12 12.00 -13.81
CA GLY A 58 19.34 13.33 -14.38
C GLY A 58 20.19 13.33 -15.65
N GLN A 59 20.59 12.14 -16.13
CA GLN A 59 21.42 11.92 -17.32
C GLN A 59 20.70 11.09 -18.41
N GLU A 60 19.38 10.89 -18.28
CA GLU A 60 18.56 10.18 -19.26
C GLU A 60 18.54 10.87 -20.64
N PRO A 61 18.52 10.13 -21.77
CA PRO A 61 18.48 10.74 -23.11
C PRO A 61 17.29 11.68 -23.33
N GLY A 62 17.56 12.97 -23.43
CA GLY A 62 16.56 14.03 -23.60
C GLY A 62 16.29 14.88 -22.36
N THR A 63 16.87 14.54 -21.20
CA THR A 63 16.79 15.37 -19.99
C THR A 63 17.46 16.73 -20.20
N GLN A 64 16.81 17.79 -19.73
CA GLN A 64 17.31 19.15 -19.83
C GLN A 64 18.51 19.37 -18.89
N GLY A 65 19.51 20.12 -19.36
CA GLY A 65 20.68 20.49 -18.55
C GLY A 65 21.86 19.50 -18.60
N ILE A 66 21.75 18.36 -19.29
CA ILE A 66 22.83 17.38 -19.46
C ILE A 66 24.08 18.00 -20.08
N LYS A 67 25.25 17.78 -19.46
CA LYS A 67 26.56 18.23 -19.95
C LYS A 67 27.73 17.31 -19.60
N PRO A 68 28.85 17.37 -20.36
CA PRO A 68 30.07 16.65 -20.01
C PRO A 68 30.62 17.08 -18.64
N GLY A 69 30.95 16.11 -17.78
CA GLY A 69 31.50 16.36 -16.44
C GLY A 69 30.47 16.22 -15.31
N GLN A 70 29.17 16.25 -15.61
CA GLN A 70 28.14 16.02 -14.60
C GLN A 70 28.09 14.55 -14.14
N ALA A 71 27.75 14.35 -12.88
CA ALA A 71 27.54 13.03 -12.27
C ALA A 71 26.08 12.56 -12.40
N GLU A 72 25.89 11.23 -12.40
CA GLU A 72 24.58 10.60 -12.24
C GLU A 72 24.11 10.73 -10.78
N SER A 73 22.85 11.15 -10.58
CA SER A 73 22.20 11.05 -9.27
C SER A 73 22.03 9.59 -8.88
N ALA A 74 22.23 9.27 -7.60
CA ALA A 74 21.65 8.06 -7.04
C ALA A 74 20.12 8.10 -7.17
N THR A 75 19.48 6.93 -7.22
CA THR A 75 18.02 6.81 -7.32
C THR A 75 17.43 5.95 -6.20
N ASP A 76 16.31 6.40 -5.66
CA ASP A 76 15.39 5.61 -4.84
C ASP A 76 13.98 6.17 -5.01
N GLU A 77 13.08 5.30 -5.43
CA GLU A 77 11.71 5.66 -5.81
C GLU A 77 10.79 5.89 -4.57
N ASN A 78 11.36 5.91 -3.36
CA ASN A 78 10.66 6.05 -2.07
C ASN A 78 11.27 7.18 -1.21
N ASN A 79 11.78 8.25 -1.85
CA ASN A 79 12.46 9.39 -1.22
C ASN A 79 13.64 9.02 -0.30
N PHE A 80 14.34 7.93 -0.60
CA PHE A 80 15.47 7.45 0.22
C PHE A 80 15.08 7.16 1.68
N ILE A 81 13.79 6.94 1.99
CA ILE A 81 13.34 6.66 3.37
C ILE A 81 13.97 5.38 3.97
N ASN A 82 14.47 4.50 3.11
CA ASN A 82 15.17 3.27 3.45
C ASN A 82 16.71 3.38 3.44
N PHE A 83 17.28 4.56 3.15
CA PHE A 83 18.72 4.75 2.90
C PHE A 83 19.62 4.29 4.06
N CYS A 84 19.19 4.48 5.31
CA CYS A 84 19.93 4.04 6.49
C CYS A 84 19.67 2.59 6.92
N ARG A 85 19.14 1.73 6.03
CA ARG A 85 19.00 0.30 6.32
C ARG A 85 20.39 -0.30 6.60
N ASP A 86 20.47 -1.11 7.64
CA ASP A 86 21.69 -1.79 8.09
C ASP A 86 22.86 -0.83 8.44
N GLN A 87 22.55 0.41 8.84
CA GLN A 87 23.50 1.43 9.33
C GLN A 87 23.16 1.87 10.77
N GLU A 88 24.14 2.41 11.51
CA GLU A 88 23.85 3.04 12.81
C GLU A 88 23.10 4.36 12.61
N ILE A 89 21.88 4.45 13.14
CA ILE A 89 21.01 5.61 12.96
C ILE A 89 21.34 6.76 13.93
N THR A 90 21.54 7.97 13.41
CA THR A 90 21.91 9.16 14.19
C THR A 90 20.90 9.50 15.30
N ASN A 91 19.59 9.36 15.02
CA ASN A 91 18.47 9.45 15.98
C ASN A 91 18.62 10.52 17.09
N GLY A 92 18.91 11.76 16.70
CA GLY A 92 19.06 12.91 17.61
C GLY A 92 20.34 12.94 18.46
N ARG A 93 21.34 12.11 18.15
CA ARG A 93 22.63 12.00 18.88
C ARG A 93 23.79 12.51 18.02
N GLN A 94 24.86 12.98 18.66
CA GLN A 94 26.15 13.20 18.01
C GLN A 94 26.96 11.89 18.10
N ILE A 95 27.12 11.19 16.97
CA ILE A 95 27.85 9.91 16.88
C ILE A 95 29.16 10.19 16.13
N THR A 96 30.28 10.10 16.85
CA THR A 96 31.60 10.59 16.36
C THR A 96 32.33 9.61 15.43
N THR A 97 31.88 8.35 15.39
CA THR A 97 32.43 7.25 14.58
C THR A 97 31.83 7.15 13.17
N GLY A 98 30.98 8.10 12.79
CA GLY A 98 30.13 8.02 11.60
C GLY A 98 28.76 7.44 11.92
N SER A 99 27.72 7.86 11.19
CA SER A 99 26.34 7.36 11.33
C SER A 99 25.50 7.73 10.10
N CYS A 100 24.25 7.30 10.04
CA CYS A 100 23.31 7.63 8.96
C CYS A 100 22.03 8.27 9.52
N ASN A 101 21.55 9.36 8.92
CA ASN A 101 20.34 10.03 9.40
C ASN A 101 19.07 9.46 8.75
N GLY A 102 18.16 8.90 9.57
CA GLY A 102 16.89 8.34 9.13
C GLY A 102 15.85 9.35 8.65
N ILE A 103 16.09 10.66 8.86
CA ILE A 103 15.49 11.71 8.02
C ILE A 103 16.47 11.89 6.86
N PRO A 104 16.06 11.78 5.58
CA PRO A 104 16.94 11.60 4.41
C PRO A 104 17.83 12.83 4.10
N MET A 105 18.85 13.00 4.94
CA MET A 105 19.97 13.93 4.77
C MET A 105 21.27 13.18 4.49
N GLY A 106 21.37 11.90 4.89
CA GLY A 106 22.37 10.96 4.40
C GLY A 106 23.36 10.40 5.42
N ARG A 107 24.49 9.88 4.90
CA ARG A 107 25.63 9.41 5.69
C ARG A 107 26.41 10.60 6.23
N ILE A 108 26.81 10.51 7.49
CA ILE A 108 27.54 11.54 8.23
C ILE A 108 28.99 11.05 8.43
N PRO A 109 30.01 11.81 8.01
CA PRO A 109 31.41 11.37 8.11
C PRO A 109 31.85 11.24 9.55
N ALA A 110 32.92 10.48 9.78
CA ALA A 110 33.59 10.45 11.07
C ALA A 110 34.25 11.79 11.38
N VAL A 111 34.54 12.07 12.66
CA VAL A 111 35.23 13.33 13.07
C VAL A 111 36.62 13.48 12.41
N SER A 112 37.25 12.37 12.01
CA SER A 112 38.50 12.32 11.25
C SER A 112 38.37 12.71 9.77
N ASN A 113 37.15 12.79 9.23
CA ASN A 113 36.84 12.97 7.81
C ASN A 113 35.94 14.20 7.58
N MET A 114 36.01 15.20 8.46
CA MET A 114 35.30 16.46 8.27
C MET A 114 36.03 17.33 7.23
N ILE A 115 35.32 17.70 6.16
CA ILE A 115 35.84 18.58 5.11
C ILE A 115 36.14 19.99 5.63
N SER A 116 37.28 20.52 5.20
CA SER A 116 37.65 21.94 5.28
C SER A 116 38.26 22.42 3.96
N ALA A 117 37.80 23.56 3.46
CA ALA A 117 38.40 24.27 2.33
C ALA A 117 39.33 25.41 2.78
N MET A 118 40.24 25.83 1.91
CA MET A 118 41.05 27.04 2.05
C MET A 118 41.38 27.65 0.67
N ILE A 119 41.10 28.94 0.50
CA ILE A 119 41.34 29.67 -0.75
C ILE A 119 42.83 30.06 -0.81
N THR A 120 43.58 29.38 -1.67
CA THR A 120 45.02 29.60 -1.86
C THR A 120 45.33 30.71 -2.87
N ASN A 121 44.40 30.97 -3.80
CA ASN A 121 44.38 32.15 -4.67
C ASN A 121 42.92 32.57 -4.99
N PRO A 122 42.56 33.86 -5.01
CA PRO A 122 43.34 35.02 -4.58
C PRO A 122 43.62 34.98 -3.07
N LYS A 123 44.77 35.52 -2.66
CA LYS A 123 45.14 35.61 -1.24
C LYS A 123 44.46 36.82 -0.58
N SER A 124 44.14 36.72 0.70
CA SER A 124 43.60 37.85 1.48
C SER A 124 44.51 39.09 1.38
N GLY A 125 43.94 40.24 1.03
CA GLY A 125 44.67 41.50 0.84
C GLY A 125 45.57 41.56 -0.40
N SER A 126 45.49 40.60 -1.32
CA SER A 126 46.23 40.65 -2.59
C SER A 126 45.61 41.64 -3.58
N GLN A 127 46.46 42.21 -4.45
CA GLN A 127 46.06 43.06 -5.58
C GLN A 127 46.26 42.31 -6.89
N ILE A 128 45.21 42.23 -7.71
CA ILE A 128 45.21 41.56 -9.02
C ILE A 128 45.00 42.59 -10.13
N PRO A 129 45.68 42.48 -11.30
CA PRO A 129 45.42 43.36 -12.44
C PRO A 129 43.98 43.22 -12.95
N ALA A 130 43.33 44.35 -13.19
CA ALA A 130 42.00 44.42 -13.79
C ALA A 130 41.97 43.81 -15.20
N ASP A 131 40.79 43.31 -15.57
CA ASP A 131 40.43 42.81 -16.91
C ASP A 131 41.42 41.75 -17.46
N THR A 132 42.07 41.01 -16.55
CA THR A 132 43.12 40.02 -16.81
C THR A 132 42.71 38.66 -16.23
N THR A 133 42.67 37.61 -17.06
CA THR A 133 42.31 36.25 -16.62
C THR A 133 43.18 35.77 -15.45
N PHE A 134 42.55 35.24 -14.41
CA PHE A 134 43.24 34.63 -13.26
C PHE A 134 42.48 33.39 -12.75
N ASP A 135 43.16 32.60 -11.93
CA ASP A 135 42.59 31.40 -11.31
C ASP A 135 42.13 31.67 -9.88
N ILE A 136 40.92 31.24 -9.54
CA ILE A 136 40.56 30.92 -8.16
C ILE A 136 41.09 29.51 -7.89
N SER A 137 41.72 29.31 -6.74
CA SER A 137 42.32 28.03 -6.34
C SER A 137 41.94 27.72 -4.90
N VAL A 138 41.38 26.54 -4.68
CA VAL A 138 40.84 26.08 -3.39
C VAL A 138 41.50 24.76 -3.03
N GLN A 139 42.23 24.71 -1.92
CA GLN A 139 42.67 23.45 -1.35
C GLN A 139 41.57 22.90 -0.46
N THR A 140 41.17 21.64 -0.68
CA THR A 140 40.27 20.89 0.19
C THR A 140 41.02 19.74 0.87
N ALA A 141 40.40 19.17 1.91
CA ALA A 141 40.76 17.89 2.51
C ALA A 141 39.46 17.19 2.95
N HIS A 142 39.33 15.88 2.74
CA HIS A 142 38.12 15.09 3.01
C HIS A 142 36.89 15.39 2.12
N LEU A 143 37.12 15.78 0.87
CA LEU A 143 36.10 15.85 -0.19
C LEU A 143 36.53 14.99 -1.38
N ASN A 144 35.72 14.00 -1.73
CA ASN A 144 35.75 13.32 -3.02
C ASN A 144 35.06 14.25 -4.05
N ALA A 145 35.86 15.14 -4.64
CA ALA A 145 35.42 16.19 -5.55
C ALA A 145 35.07 15.66 -6.96
N GLY A 146 34.47 16.52 -7.79
CA GLY A 146 34.07 16.17 -9.15
C GLY A 146 32.72 15.43 -9.24
N ASN A 147 31.91 15.49 -8.19
CA ASN A 147 30.58 14.88 -8.15
C ASN A 147 29.51 15.98 -8.18
N PHE A 148 29.28 16.57 -9.36
CA PHE A 148 28.30 17.63 -9.59
C PHE A 148 27.09 17.06 -10.35
N VAL A 149 25.97 16.83 -9.66
CA VAL A 149 24.74 16.27 -10.26
C VAL A 149 23.94 17.38 -10.97
N ASN A 150 23.21 17.04 -12.04
CA ASN A 150 22.40 17.98 -12.84
C ASN A 150 21.45 18.84 -11.95
N PRO A 151 21.69 20.16 -11.79
CA PRO A 151 20.88 21.02 -10.92
C PRO A 151 19.52 21.39 -11.52
N THR A 152 19.29 21.19 -12.82
CA THR A 152 17.99 21.48 -13.46
C THR A 152 16.93 20.44 -13.08
N THR A 153 17.32 19.18 -12.79
CA THR A 153 16.37 18.09 -12.51
C THR A 153 16.56 17.35 -11.19
N ASN A 154 17.78 17.34 -10.63
CA ASN A 154 18.14 16.48 -9.49
C ASN A 154 18.62 17.24 -8.25
N TYR A 155 18.22 18.51 -8.16
CA TYR A 155 18.53 19.41 -7.04
C TYR A 155 17.88 18.92 -5.73
N TYR A 156 18.71 18.62 -4.73
CA TYR A 156 18.35 18.02 -3.43
C TYR A 156 17.60 16.67 -3.49
N THR A 157 17.53 15.98 -4.64
CA THR A 157 16.70 14.76 -4.78
C THR A 157 17.30 13.50 -4.15
N ALA A 158 18.60 13.50 -3.82
CA ALA A 158 19.27 12.38 -3.15
C ALA A 158 20.10 12.85 -1.93
N PRO A 159 20.20 12.03 -0.86
CA PRO A 159 20.91 12.37 0.37
C PRO A 159 22.44 12.44 0.21
N GLN A 160 23.14 12.97 1.21
CA GLN A 160 24.61 12.95 1.23
C GLN A 160 25.13 11.51 1.35
N ASP A 161 26.17 11.17 0.59
CA ASP A 161 26.89 9.92 0.78
C ASP A 161 28.41 10.13 0.92
N LEU A 162 29.10 9.07 1.37
CA LEU A 162 30.52 9.00 1.62
C LEU A 162 31.20 7.97 0.72
N ASP A 163 32.46 8.22 0.39
CA ASP A 163 33.28 7.27 -0.36
C ASP A 163 33.78 6.10 0.52
N GLY A 164 34.58 5.20 -0.06
CA GLY A 164 35.17 4.07 0.65
C GLY A 164 36.18 4.42 1.75
N ASN A 165 36.61 5.69 1.84
CA ASN A 165 37.50 6.21 2.87
C ASN A 165 36.73 6.94 3.99
N GLY A 166 35.45 7.24 3.79
CA GLY A 166 34.60 8.01 4.69
C GLY A 166 34.58 9.52 4.40
N ASP A 167 35.12 9.95 3.27
CA ASP A 167 35.15 11.35 2.81
C ASP A 167 33.87 11.67 2.02
N ILE A 168 33.44 12.94 2.02
CA ILE A 168 32.14 13.32 1.43
C ILE A 168 32.20 13.28 -0.11
N ILE A 169 31.19 12.69 -0.74
CA ILE A 169 30.98 12.74 -2.19
C ILE A 169 30.27 14.06 -2.56
N GLY A 170 30.95 14.92 -3.33
CA GLY A 170 30.38 16.22 -3.69
C GLY A 170 31.29 17.12 -4.54
N HIS A 171 31.12 18.42 -4.37
CA HIS A 171 31.74 19.46 -5.20
C HIS A 171 31.90 20.79 -4.43
N CYS A 172 32.52 21.78 -5.08
CA CYS A 172 32.74 23.11 -4.52
C CYS A 172 32.22 24.18 -5.49
N HIS A 173 31.34 25.07 -5.03
CA HIS A 173 31.07 26.33 -5.75
C HIS A 173 32.06 27.40 -5.30
N VAL A 174 32.38 28.34 -6.18
CA VAL A 174 33.07 29.58 -5.82
C VAL A 174 32.29 30.80 -6.30
N THR A 175 32.10 31.77 -5.42
CA THR A 175 31.36 33.01 -5.70
C THR A 175 32.23 34.21 -5.40
N VAL A 176 32.31 35.18 -6.31
CA VAL A 176 32.97 36.46 -6.11
C VAL A 176 31.93 37.58 -6.08
N GLN A 177 31.89 38.37 -5.01
CA GLN A 177 30.96 39.49 -4.84
C GLN A 177 31.74 40.79 -4.64
N ASP A 178 31.25 41.90 -5.21
CA ASP A 178 31.75 43.24 -4.86
C ASP A 178 31.28 43.58 -3.45
N ILE A 179 32.14 44.24 -2.66
CA ILE A 179 31.86 44.62 -1.27
C ILE A 179 32.13 46.10 -0.99
N ASP A 180 32.36 46.92 -2.02
CA ASP A 180 32.78 48.33 -2.00
C ASP A 180 34.16 48.60 -1.36
N THR A 181 34.44 48.04 -0.17
CA THR A 181 35.65 48.31 0.63
C THR A 181 36.10 47.08 1.45
N LEU A 182 37.40 47.00 1.77
CA LEU A 182 37.95 45.88 2.56
C LEU A 182 37.34 45.83 3.97
N ASP A 183 37.09 47.00 4.57
CA ASP A 183 36.46 47.15 5.90
C ASP A 183 34.91 47.14 5.85
N SER A 184 34.32 46.70 4.74
CA SER A 184 32.86 46.65 4.60
C SER A 184 32.23 45.71 5.63
N ASN A 185 31.23 46.25 6.33
CA ASN A 185 30.40 45.59 7.35
C ASN A 185 28.97 45.32 6.82
N THR A 186 28.69 45.62 5.55
CA THR A 186 27.40 45.37 4.90
C THR A 186 27.42 43.97 4.28
N PRO A 187 26.49 43.06 4.61
CA PRO A 187 26.35 41.79 3.89
C PRO A 187 25.98 42.05 2.42
N PRO A 188 26.70 41.47 1.44
CA PRO A 188 26.34 41.62 0.02
C PRO A 188 25.02 40.90 -0.30
N ASP A 189 24.30 41.39 -1.31
CA ASP A 189 23.06 40.76 -1.81
C ASP A 189 23.39 39.41 -2.45
N PRO A 190 22.88 38.27 -1.93
CA PRO A 190 23.24 36.94 -2.45
C PRO A 190 22.78 36.70 -3.89
N ARG A 191 21.87 37.53 -4.43
CA ARG A 191 21.43 37.49 -5.83
C ARG A 191 22.38 38.23 -6.79
N LYS A 192 23.50 38.75 -6.27
CA LYS A 192 24.47 39.54 -7.02
C LYS A 192 25.89 39.01 -6.81
N PHE A 193 26.58 38.78 -7.91
CA PHE A 193 27.97 38.36 -7.94
C PHE A 193 28.64 38.90 -9.19
N ALA A 194 29.94 39.12 -9.11
CA ALA A 194 30.78 39.42 -10.26
C ALA A 194 31.19 38.15 -11.01
N PHE A 195 31.29 37.01 -10.31
CA PHE A 195 31.60 35.69 -10.90
C PHE A 195 31.00 34.57 -10.03
N PHE A 196 30.54 33.51 -10.67
CA PHE A 196 30.16 32.25 -10.04
C PHE A 196 30.67 31.09 -10.90
N LYS A 197 31.16 30.01 -10.27
CA LYS A 197 31.43 28.73 -10.94
C LYS A 197 31.18 27.57 -9.98
N GLY A 198 30.38 26.60 -10.39
CA GLY A 198 30.39 25.26 -9.80
C GLY A 198 31.58 24.47 -10.32
N ILE A 199 32.52 24.06 -9.46
CA ILE A 199 33.66 23.23 -9.86
C ILE A 199 33.17 21.78 -9.97
N ASP A 200 33.10 21.34 -11.21
CA ASP A 200 32.54 20.08 -11.72
C ASP A 200 33.58 18.97 -11.85
N ASP A 201 34.88 19.29 -11.88
CA ASP A 201 35.98 18.32 -11.90
C ASP A 201 36.55 17.96 -10.51
N GLY A 202 37.32 16.86 -10.48
CA GLY A 202 38.00 16.35 -9.27
C GLY A 202 39.33 17.05 -8.93
N GLY A 203 39.65 18.16 -9.59
CA GLY A 203 40.90 18.88 -9.45
C GLY A 203 42.13 18.05 -9.81
N ASP A 204 43.19 18.18 -9.01
CA ASP A 204 44.44 17.44 -9.15
C ASP A 204 44.43 16.03 -8.51
N GLY A 205 43.30 15.59 -7.96
CA GLY A 205 43.18 14.35 -7.19
C GLY A 205 43.86 14.37 -5.82
N GLN A 206 44.37 15.52 -5.37
CA GLN A 206 44.96 15.77 -4.05
C GLN A 206 44.25 16.96 -3.35
N GLY A 207 43.02 17.26 -3.78
CA GLY A 207 42.15 18.28 -3.19
C GLY A 207 42.36 19.70 -3.71
N LEU A 208 43.27 19.95 -4.67
CA LEU A 208 43.41 21.28 -5.27
C LEU A 208 42.40 21.47 -6.40
N LEU A 209 41.36 22.26 -6.14
CA LEU A 209 40.31 22.63 -7.07
C LEU A 209 40.60 24.00 -7.71
N ARG A 210 40.13 24.21 -8.94
CA ARG A 210 40.40 25.42 -9.74
C ARG A 210 39.15 25.92 -10.45
N ALA A 211 38.96 27.24 -10.50
CA ALA A 211 38.03 27.90 -11.41
C ALA A 211 38.75 29.04 -12.15
N VAL A 212 38.54 29.14 -13.46
CA VAL A 212 39.17 30.19 -14.30
C VAL A 212 38.22 31.38 -14.41
N VAL A 213 38.67 32.56 -13.98
CA VAL A 213 37.93 33.81 -14.15
C VAL A 213 38.35 34.44 -15.49
N GLU A 214 37.77 33.96 -16.59
CA GLU A 214 38.13 34.41 -17.93
C GLU A 214 37.81 35.90 -18.14
N GLY A 215 38.75 36.63 -18.74
CA GLY A 215 38.69 38.09 -18.87
C GLY A 215 38.87 38.84 -17.54
N GLY A 216 39.13 38.15 -16.43
CA GLY A 216 39.36 38.74 -15.11
C GLY A 216 38.14 39.48 -14.56
N LEU A 217 38.37 40.50 -13.75
CA LEU A 217 37.35 41.35 -13.15
C LEU A 217 37.66 42.84 -13.38
N PRO A 218 36.67 43.73 -13.40
CA PRO A 218 36.88 45.18 -13.43
C PRO A 218 37.40 45.71 -12.08
N PRO A 219 38.03 46.90 -12.02
CA PRO A 219 38.65 47.44 -10.80
C PRO A 219 37.68 47.56 -9.61
N GLY A 220 38.05 47.07 -8.43
CA GLY A 220 37.14 47.00 -7.29
C GLY A 220 37.69 46.29 -6.06
N VAL A 221 36.87 46.16 -5.02
CA VAL A 221 37.18 45.37 -3.83
C VAL A 221 36.17 44.23 -3.72
N TYR A 222 36.68 43.01 -3.65
CA TYR A 222 35.86 41.81 -3.79
C TYR A 222 36.05 40.85 -2.61
N ARG A 223 34.99 40.08 -2.32
CA ARG A 223 35.03 38.89 -1.47
C ARG A 223 34.84 37.67 -2.36
N VAL A 224 35.78 36.73 -2.31
CA VAL A 224 35.59 35.37 -2.83
C VAL A 224 35.23 34.45 -1.66
N CYS A 225 34.34 33.49 -1.88
CA CYS A 225 34.00 32.43 -0.93
C CYS A 225 33.86 31.08 -1.63
N THR A 226 34.09 30.00 -0.89
CA THR A 226 33.62 28.66 -1.25
C THR A 226 32.17 28.46 -0.82
N MET A 227 31.50 27.49 -1.44
CA MET A 227 30.36 26.78 -0.86
C MET A 227 30.55 25.29 -1.14
N ILE A 228 30.95 24.52 -0.12
CA ILE A 228 31.08 23.06 -0.20
C ILE A 228 29.70 22.41 -0.13
N ALA A 229 29.38 21.60 -1.14
CA ALA A 229 28.11 20.92 -1.27
C ALA A 229 28.31 19.40 -1.45
N ALA A 230 27.35 18.62 -0.97
CA ALA A 230 27.22 17.21 -1.35
C ALA A 230 26.74 17.11 -2.81
N GLN A 231 26.86 15.92 -3.41
CA GLN A 231 26.63 15.71 -4.84
C GLN A 231 25.34 16.31 -5.44
N ASN A 232 24.21 16.28 -4.72
CA ASN A 232 22.92 16.84 -5.15
C ASN A 232 22.68 18.29 -4.65
N HIS A 233 23.76 19.06 -4.42
CA HIS A 233 23.81 20.50 -4.05
C HIS A 233 23.53 20.85 -2.59
N GLN A 234 23.10 19.92 -1.75
CA GLN A 234 22.79 20.24 -0.34
C GLN A 234 24.05 20.60 0.47
N PRO A 235 23.98 21.59 1.40
CA PRO A 235 25.08 21.92 2.30
C PRO A 235 25.52 20.71 3.13
N VAL A 236 26.82 20.49 3.20
CA VAL A 236 27.39 19.24 3.77
C VAL A 236 27.11 19.06 5.27
N ALA A 237 26.68 17.85 5.64
CA ALA A 237 26.31 17.47 7.00
C ALA A 237 27.48 16.86 7.77
N MET A 238 27.71 17.33 9.01
CA MET A 238 28.88 17.00 9.85
C MET A 238 28.50 16.33 11.18
N PRO A 239 29.37 15.48 11.76
CA PRO A 239 29.08 14.68 12.96
C PRO A 239 28.92 15.48 14.25
N VAL A 240 29.48 16.70 14.33
CA VAL A 240 29.51 17.50 15.57
C VAL A 240 29.22 18.98 15.34
N ALA A 241 28.64 19.62 16.36
CA ALA A 241 28.39 21.06 16.38
C ALA A 241 29.64 21.88 16.73
N GLN A 242 30.58 21.34 17.51
CA GLN A 242 31.84 22.00 17.86
C GLN A 242 32.93 21.63 16.85
N ARG A 243 33.06 22.46 15.80
CA ARG A 243 34.02 22.29 14.70
C ARG A 243 34.38 23.65 14.07
N GLY A 244 35.36 23.65 13.16
CA GLY A 244 35.55 24.77 12.23
C GLY A 244 34.45 24.85 11.17
N ALA A 245 34.38 25.96 10.45
CA ALA A 245 33.59 26.02 9.21
C ALA A 245 34.27 25.15 8.15
N GLN A 246 33.47 24.48 7.32
CA GLN A 246 33.97 23.74 6.17
C GLN A 246 34.34 24.66 4.98
N ASP A 247 33.87 25.90 5.00
CA ASP A 247 34.03 26.92 3.96
C ASP A 247 35.01 28.04 4.34
N ASP A 248 35.64 28.66 3.33
CA ASP A 248 36.58 29.77 3.48
C ASP A 248 36.19 30.98 2.61
N CYS A 249 36.63 32.18 2.99
CA CYS A 249 36.37 33.43 2.29
C CYS A 249 37.54 34.43 2.39
N ASN A 250 38.14 34.81 1.25
CA ASN A 250 39.16 35.85 1.17
C ASN A 250 38.58 37.18 0.65
N LYS A 251 39.12 38.31 1.12
CA LYS A 251 38.90 39.65 0.54
C LYS A 251 40.14 40.06 -0.27
N PHE A 252 39.95 40.62 -1.46
CA PHE A 252 41.05 41.05 -2.34
C PHE A 252 40.68 42.29 -3.15
N GLU A 253 41.68 42.94 -3.73
CA GLU A 253 41.53 44.13 -4.56
C GLU A 253 41.87 43.84 -6.02
N VAL A 254 41.16 44.48 -6.94
CA VAL A 254 41.43 44.46 -8.37
C VAL A 254 41.80 45.88 -8.79
N VAL A 255 43.01 46.04 -9.31
CA VAL A 255 43.66 47.35 -9.54
C VAL A 255 44.00 47.55 -11.01
N ALA A 256 44.06 48.80 -11.47
CA ALA A 256 44.27 49.11 -12.88
C ALA A 256 45.57 48.47 -13.43
N ALA A 257 45.44 47.71 -14.52
CA ALA A 257 46.56 46.97 -15.11
C ALA A 257 47.64 47.90 -15.69
N THR A 258 48.90 47.69 -15.29
CA THR A 258 50.03 48.50 -15.72
C THR A 258 50.53 48.09 -17.11
N GLY A 259 49.85 48.53 -18.18
CA GLY A 259 50.42 48.56 -19.53
C GLY A 259 49.69 47.82 -20.65
N SER A 260 48.41 47.48 -20.49
CA SER A 260 47.61 46.82 -21.54
C SER A 260 46.49 47.73 -22.08
N GLY A 261 46.08 47.48 -23.32
CA GLY A 261 44.92 48.16 -23.94
C GLY A 261 43.57 47.58 -23.47
N PRO A 262 42.44 48.20 -23.84
CA PRO A 262 41.13 47.87 -23.29
C PRO A 262 40.54 46.58 -23.89
N SER A 263 40.85 45.44 -23.28
CA SER A 263 39.85 44.38 -23.11
C SER A 263 39.00 44.75 -21.89
N THR A 264 37.68 44.78 -22.04
CA THR A 264 36.76 44.86 -20.91
C THR A 264 36.41 43.45 -20.46
N SER A 265 36.50 43.17 -19.16
CA SER A 265 36.04 41.90 -18.58
C SER A 265 34.57 41.61 -18.96
N PRO A 266 34.19 40.35 -19.25
CA PRO A 266 32.78 39.96 -19.37
C PRO A 266 32.04 40.01 -18.03
N ASN A 267 32.78 39.89 -16.91
CA ASN A 267 32.28 39.75 -15.55
C ASN A 267 31.94 41.13 -14.95
N GLN A 268 30.66 41.49 -14.87
CA GLN A 268 30.22 42.83 -14.46
C GLN A 268 30.11 42.99 -12.94
N LYS A 269 30.44 44.18 -12.42
CA LYS A 269 30.15 44.55 -11.02
C LYS A 269 28.66 44.44 -10.73
N ASN A 270 28.31 43.75 -9.64
CA ASN A 270 26.93 43.66 -9.15
C ASN A 270 25.91 43.17 -10.19
N GLY A 271 26.36 42.37 -11.17
CA GLY A 271 25.47 41.67 -12.09
C GLY A 271 24.49 40.79 -11.32
N ASP A 272 23.27 40.69 -11.84
CA ASP A 272 22.27 39.78 -11.30
C ASP A 272 22.53 38.34 -11.75
N MET A 273 21.69 37.42 -11.27
CA MET A 273 21.78 35.98 -11.53
C MET A 273 21.67 35.59 -13.02
N THR A 274 21.46 36.52 -13.97
CA THR A 274 21.39 36.24 -15.42
C THR A 274 22.59 36.77 -16.21
N GLN A 275 23.50 37.53 -15.60
CA GLN A 275 24.50 38.34 -16.33
C GLN A 275 25.96 37.86 -16.19
N ASN A 276 26.29 37.13 -15.12
CA ASN A 276 27.65 36.65 -14.82
C ASN A 276 27.67 35.13 -14.49
N GLN A 277 26.73 34.35 -15.04
CA GLN A 277 26.61 32.92 -14.75
C GLN A 277 27.75 32.12 -15.40
N ASP A 278 28.11 30.99 -14.79
CA ASP A 278 28.52 29.83 -15.58
C ASP A 278 27.28 29.19 -16.24
N GLU A 279 27.44 28.48 -17.35
CA GLU A 279 26.28 27.82 -17.96
C GLU A 279 25.69 26.69 -17.09
N GLU A 280 26.36 26.29 -15.99
CA GLU A 280 25.92 25.22 -15.07
C GLU A 280 24.80 25.68 -14.12
N GLY A 281 24.80 26.94 -13.70
CA GLY A 281 23.81 27.50 -12.76
C GLY A 281 22.42 27.80 -13.35
N PHE A 282 22.06 27.23 -14.51
CA PHE A 282 20.86 27.62 -15.25
C PHE A 282 19.59 26.90 -14.78
N VAL A 283 18.62 27.70 -14.30
CA VAL A 283 17.26 27.27 -13.98
C VAL A 283 16.29 28.09 -14.82
N VAL A 284 15.45 27.45 -15.63
CA VAL A 284 14.36 28.13 -16.33
C VAL A 284 13.21 28.35 -15.35
N ALA A 285 12.69 29.58 -15.28
CA ALA A 285 11.41 29.81 -14.61
C ALA A 285 10.28 29.26 -15.49
N GLU A 286 9.52 28.27 -15.00
CA GLU A 286 8.27 27.87 -15.63
C GLU A 286 7.19 28.94 -15.40
N ASP A 287 7.08 29.86 -16.36
CA ASP A 287 6.04 30.89 -16.38
C ASP A 287 4.66 30.28 -16.67
N GLY A 288 4.01 29.81 -15.61
CA GLY A 288 2.55 29.66 -15.47
C GLY A 288 1.84 28.79 -16.51
N ILE A 289 1.49 27.56 -16.10
CA ILE A 289 0.51 26.71 -16.81
C ILE A 289 -0.83 27.44 -16.90
N ASN A 290 -1.07 28.11 -18.02
CA ASN A 290 -2.38 28.67 -18.37
C ASN A 290 -3.26 27.56 -18.92
N ASP A 291 -4.13 27.05 -18.05
CA ASP A 291 -5.19 26.11 -18.41
C ASP A 291 -6.11 26.73 -19.48
N ASN A 292 -6.16 26.14 -20.68
CA ASN A 292 -7.04 26.62 -21.74
C ASN A 292 -7.48 25.48 -22.67
N GLN A 293 -8.72 25.06 -22.51
CA GLN A 293 -9.35 24.02 -23.33
C GLN A 293 -9.54 24.47 -24.77
N ASN A 294 -9.05 23.69 -25.73
CA ASN A 294 -9.79 23.45 -26.97
C ASN A 294 -9.32 22.17 -27.66
N GLY A 295 -10.26 21.29 -28.01
CA GLY A 295 -9.95 20.03 -28.69
C GLY A 295 -10.44 20.01 -30.13
N ASN A 296 -9.86 19.15 -30.96
CA ASN A 296 -10.64 18.29 -31.86
C ASN A 296 -9.83 17.19 -32.58
N ASN A 297 -10.47 16.01 -32.65
CA ASN A 297 -10.49 15.06 -33.78
C ASN A 297 -9.19 14.49 -34.40
N ASN A 298 -9.08 13.17 -34.18
CA ASN A 298 -9.01 12.13 -35.23
C ASN A 298 -7.68 11.70 -35.88
N THR A 299 -7.30 10.48 -35.49
CA THR A 299 -7.01 9.30 -36.34
C THR A 299 -5.81 9.29 -37.30
N SER A 300 -4.95 8.28 -37.10
CA SER A 300 -4.26 7.44 -38.12
C SER A 300 -3.37 8.13 -39.17
N ASP A 301 -2.17 7.63 -39.45
CA ASP A 301 -2.01 6.24 -39.92
C ASP A 301 -0.62 5.63 -39.61
N SER A 302 -0.49 4.35 -39.98
CA SER A 302 0.63 3.45 -39.73
C SER A 302 1.68 3.50 -40.85
N GLN A 303 2.93 3.16 -40.53
CA GLN A 303 3.74 2.37 -41.48
C GLN A 303 4.89 1.58 -40.84
N GLN A 304 5.04 0.33 -41.31
CA GLN A 304 6.11 -0.59 -40.94
C GLN A 304 7.32 -0.40 -41.87
N LEU A 305 8.53 -0.74 -41.41
CA LEU A 305 9.67 -1.01 -42.31
C LEU A 305 10.58 -2.16 -41.81
N ILE A 306 10.10 -3.38 -42.07
CA ILE A 306 10.84 -4.53 -42.65
C ILE A 306 12.33 -4.74 -42.26
N SER A 307 12.62 -5.88 -41.63
CA SER A 307 13.97 -6.46 -41.43
C SER A 307 14.55 -7.07 -42.72
N PRO A 308 15.88 -7.31 -42.80
CA PRO A 308 16.28 -8.72 -42.81
C PRO A 308 17.61 -9.10 -42.12
N ILE A 309 17.51 -10.08 -41.21
CA ILE A 309 18.29 -11.36 -41.17
C ILE A 309 19.83 -11.33 -41.07
N GLY A 310 20.35 -11.92 -39.98
CA GLY A 310 21.52 -12.80 -39.99
C GLY A 310 22.66 -12.47 -39.00
N LEU A 311 23.31 -13.42 -38.33
CA LEU A 311 23.04 -14.87 -38.19
C LEU A 311 23.84 -15.46 -37.00
N LEU A 312 23.34 -16.57 -36.43
CA LEU A 312 24.10 -17.62 -35.70
C LEU A 312 24.79 -17.27 -34.35
N LEU A 313 24.21 -17.80 -33.27
CA LEU A 313 24.95 -18.70 -32.37
C LEU A 313 24.02 -19.77 -31.78
N HIS A 314 24.48 -21.03 -31.71
CA HIS A 314 23.76 -22.14 -31.06
C HIS A 314 24.38 -22.42 -29.68
N CYS A 315 23.54 -22.69 -28.68
CA CYS A 315 23.89 -23.52 -27.52
C CYS A 315 22.66 -24.34 -27.12
N LEU A 316 22.82 -25.65 -26.98
CA LEU A 316 21.79 -26.51 -26.39
C LEU A 316 21.96 -26.55 -24.88
N VAL A 317 20.85 -26.43 -24.15
CA VAL A 317 20.71 -26.99 -22.80
C VAL A 317 19.38 -27.74 -22.75
N GLN A 318 19.44 -29.05 -22.49
CA GLN A 318 18.26 -29.83 -22.17
C GLN A 318 17.97 -29.69 -20.67
N GLY A 319 16.89 -28.98 -20.33
CA GLY A 319 16.36 -28.90 -18.96
C GLY A 319 15.07 -29.70 -18.87
N THR A 320 14.98 -30.65 -17.93
CA THR A 320 13.83 -31.54 -17.78
C THR A 320 12.60 -30.82 -17.23
N ALA A 321 11.44 -31.00 -17.87
CA ALA A 321 10.16 -30.54 -17.34
C ALA A 321 9.76 -31.35 -16.09
N SER A 322 10.07 -30.81 -14.91
CA SER A 322 9.68 -31.39 -13.63
C SER A 322 8.24 -31.02 -13.28
N HIS A 323 7.27 -31.77 -13.82
CA HIS A 323 5.90 -31.73 -13.30
C HIS A 323 5.90 -32.18 -11.83
N PRO A 324 5.33 -31.41 -10.88
CA PRO A 324 5.06 -31.92 -9.55
C PRO A 324 3.95 -32.97 -9.64
N LEU A 325 4.33 -34.25 -9.53
CA LEU A 325 3.37 -35.35 -9.37
C LEU A 325 2.64 -35.19 -8.05
N GLN A 326 1.43 -34.62 -8.10
CA GLN A 326 0.58 -34.40 -6.92
C GLN A 326 0.04 -35.75 -6.41
N CYS A 327 0.80 -36.34 -5.49
CA CYS A 327 0.52 -37.65 -4.91
C CYS A 327 -0.85 -37.64 -4.24
N HIS A 328 -1.78 -38.44 -4.77
CA HIS A 328 -3.12 -38.59 -4.21
C HIS A 328 -3.04 -39.35 -2.87
N SER A 329 -2.89 -38.62 -1.77
CA SER A 329 -2.98 -39.17 -0.42
C SER A 329 -4.44 -39.40 -0.02
N ALA A 330 -5.02 -40.49 -0.48
CA ALA A 330 -6.28 -40.98 0.07
C ALA A 330 -6.11 -41.29 1.57
N GLY A 331 -7.02 -40.82 2.42
CA GLY A 331 -7.08 -41.22 3.84
C GLY A 331 -6.38 -40.29 4.84
N ARG A 332 -6.75 -39.01 4.85
CA ARG A 332 -6.92 -38.25 6.09
C ARG A 332 -8.28 -37.58 6.05
N ASN A 333 -9.01 -37.57 7.16
CA ASN A 333 -10.13 -36.65 7.31
C ASN A 333 -9.54 -35.24 7.39
N SER A 334 -9.70 -34.44 6.34
CA SER A 334 -9.60 -32.99 6.46
C SER A 334 -10.82 -32.53 7.22
N VAL A 335 -10.62 -32.21 8.50
CA VAL A 335 -11.61 -31.53 9.33
C VAL A 335 -11.08 -30.11 9.49
N ALA A 336 -11.88 -29.13 9.08
CA ALA A 336 -11.54 -27.73 9.26
C ALA A 336 -11.38 -27.40 10.76
N LYS A 337 -10.66 -26.33 11.07
CA LYS A 337 -10.25 -25.97 12.45
C LYS A 337 -11.26 -25.07 13.16
N ALA A 338 -11.83 -24.11 12.43
CA ALA A 338 -12.82 -23.16 12.94
C ALA A 338 -13.65 -22.54 11.82
N ILE A 339 -14.86 -22.11 12.17
CA ILE A 339 -15.68 -21.19 11.36
C ILE A 339 -15.68 -19.78 11.95
N TYR A 340 -15.97 -18.80 11.09
CA TYR A 340 -16.03 -17.39 11.43
C TYR A 340 -17.23 -16.71 10.76
N PHE A 341 -17.91 -15.84 11.51
CA PHE A 341 -19.00 -15.00 11.02
C PHE A 341 -19.02 -13.65 11.76
N LEU A 342 -19.77 -12.68 11.25
CA LEU A 342 -19.89 -11.34 11.86
C LEU A 342 -21.14 -11.24 12.73
N THR A 343 -21.05 -10.52 13.85
CA THR A 343 -22.23 -10.09 14.62
C THR A 343 -23.03 -9.03 13.85
N ASN A 344 -22.34 -8.13 13.14
CA ASN A 344 -22.90 -7.00 12.40
C ASN A 344 -23.76 -6.04 13.27
N ASP A 345 -23.45 -5.95 14.56
CA ASP A 345 -24.05 -5.02 15.51
C ASP A 345 -23.32 -3.67 15.55
N GLU A 346 -23.81 -2.69 16.34
CA GLU A 346 -23.20 -1.37 16.52
C GLU A 346 -21.71 -1.43 16.93
N VAL A 347 -21.32 -2.48 17.65
CA VAL A 347 -19.91 -2.88 17.82
C VAL A 347 -19.72 -4.18 17.05
N ASN A 348 -19.26 -4.09 15.80
CA ASN A 348 -19.14 -5.27 14.95
C ASN A 348 -17.98 -6.16 15.43
N ALA A 349 -18.19 -7.46 15.49
CA ALA A 349 -17.20 -8.43 15.93
C ALA A 349 -17.21 -9.67 15.04
N VAL A 350 -16.04 -10.31 14.92
CA VAL A 350 -15.92 -11.66 14.38
C VAL A 350 -16.18 -12.64 15.52
N VAL A 351 -17.19 -13.48 15.38
CA VAL A 351 -17.38 -14.68 16.19
C VAL A 351 -16.54 -15.79 15.57
N ALA A 352 -15.74 -16.49 16.38
CA ALA A 352 -14.84 -17.55 15.95
C ALA A 352 -15.14 -18.83 16.76
N LEU A 353 -15.68 -19.87 16.10
CA LEU A 353 -16.09 -21.12 16.74
C LEU A 353 -15.18 -22.28 16.30
N PRO A 354 -14.58 -23.04 17.24
CA PRO A 354 -13.75 -24.19 16.90
C PRO A 354 -14.60 -25.38 16.48
N ILE A 355 -14.05 -26.16 15.54
CA ILE A 355 -14.65 -27.38 14.98
C ILE A 355 -13.97 -28.60 15.63
N SER A 356 -14.77 -29.60 16.00
CA SER A 356 -14.32 -30.88 16.56
C SER A 356 -14.05 -31.91 15.45
N ASP A 357 -13.32 -33.00 15.75
CA ASP A 357 -12.99 -34.08 14.78
C ASP A 357 -14.21 -34.73 14.09
N ASP A 358 -15.41 -34.57 14.63
CA ASP A 358 -16.70 -35.03 14.08
C ASP A 358 -17.51 -33.92 13.37
N GLY A 359 -16.89 -32.77 13.12
CA GLY A 359 -17.50 -31.57 12.53
C GLY A 359 -18.27 -30.69 13.52
N THR A 360 -18.53 -31.15 14.76
CA THR A 360 -19.39 -30.40 15.67
C THR A 360 -18.72 -29.16 16.25
N LEU A 361 -19.50 -28.09 16.35
CA LEU A 361 -19.12 -26.80 16.90
C LEU A 361 -19.25 -26.80 18.43
N SER A 362 -18.43 -25.97 19.07
CA SER A 362 -18.50 -25.67 20.50
C SER A 362 -18.30 -24.17 20.76
N PRO A 363 -18.57 -23.65 21.97
CA PRO A 363 -18.40 -22.23 22.27
C PRO A 363 -16.96 -21.76 22.08
N GLY A 364 -16.77 -20.68 21.32
CA GLY A 364 -15.47 -20.09 21.00
C GLY A 364 -15.30 -18.68 21.56
N ALA A 365 -14.79 -17.77 20.72
CA ALA A 365 -14.47 -16.40 21.11
C ALA A 365 -15.14 -15.35 20.20
N VAL A 366 -15.23 -14.11 20.70
CA VAL A 366 -15.77 -12.95 19.97
C VAL A 366 -14.73 -11.84 20.01
N THR A 367 -14.29 -11.37 18.84
CA THR A 367 -13.24 -10.35 18.73
C THR A 367 -13.75 -9.14 17.94
N ALA A 368 -13.72 -7.96 18.57
CA ALA A 368 -14.17 -6.73 17.94
C ALA A 368 -13.34 -6.39 16.69
N THR A 369 -14.02 -5.96 15.63
CA THR A 369 -13.41 -5.49 14.38
C THR A 369 -12.80 -4.10 14.51
N GLY A 370 -13.23 -3.31 15.50
CA GLY A 370 -12.97 -1.87 15.57
C GLY A 370 -13.93 -1.01 14.73
N GLY A 371 -14.86 -1.61 14.00
CA GLY A 371 -15.88 -0.93 13.19
C GLY A 371 -17.32 -1.16 13.65
N VAL A 372 -18.25 -0.60 12.87
CA VAL A 372 -19.69 -0.55 13.16
C VAL A 372 -20.45 -1.35 12.09
N GLY A 373 -21.38 -2.20 12.49
CA GLY A 373 -22.27 -2.96 11.60
C GLY A 373 -23.40 -2.11 11.03
N SER A 374 -24.17 -2.64 10.09
CA SER A 374 -25.36 -1.96 9.57
C SER A 374 -26.36 -2.93 8.92
N VAL A 375 -27.57 -2.44 8.69
CA VAL A 375 -28.68 -3.21 8.12
C VAL A 375 -29.25 -2.47 6.92
N ALA A 376 -29.38 -3.16 5.80
CA ALA A 376 -30.05 -2.65 4.60
C ALA A 376 -31.54 -2.38 4.88
N LEU A 377 -32.21 -1.71 3.95
CA LEU A 377 -33.65 -1.50 3.98
C LEU A 377 -34.36 -2.45 3.01
N ASN A 378 -35.58 -2.85 3.35
CA ASN A 378 -36.50 -3.50 2.42
C ASN A 378 -37.33 -2.45 1.65
N ALA A 379 -38.20 -2.91 0.74
CA ALA A 379 -39.04 -2.03 -0.09
C ALA A 379 -40.01 -1.13 0.72
N ASP A 380 -40.32 -1.46 1.98
CA ASP A 380 -41.13 -0.65 2.90
C ASP A 380 -40.29 0.32 3.76
N ASN A 381 -39.00 0.50 3.41
CA ASN A 381 -37.99 1.26 4.17
C ASN A 381 -37.83 0.79 5.64
N GLN A 382 -38.08 -0.50 5.91
CA GLN A 382 -37.81 -1.13 7.21
C GLN A 382 -36.50 -1.91 7.15
N PRO A 383 -35.79 -2.13 8.29
CA PRO A 383 -34.56 -2.92 8.30
C PRO A 383 -34.76 -4.33 7.73
N ALA A 384 -33.98 -4.68 6.72
CA ALA A 384 -33.96 -5.99 6.08
C ALA A 384 -33.23 -6.99 6.99
N THR A 385 -33.97 -7.76 7.78
CA THR A 385 -33.45 -8.93 8.51
C THR A 385 -34.21 -10.18 8.08
N PRO A 386 -33.57 -11.35 7.92
CA PRO A 386 -32.24 -11.69 8.43
C PRO A 386 -31.05 -11.35 7.50
N ASP A 387 -31.27 -11.06 6.23
CA ASP A 387 -30.21 -10.67 5.28
C ASP A 387 -29.86 -9.17 5.40
N ALA A 388 -29.08 -8.83 6.43
CA ALA A 388 -28.75 -7.45 6.79
C ALA A 388 -27.78 -6.78 5.82
N LEU A 389 -26.95 -7.55 5.10
CA LEU A 389 -25.92 -7.02 4.18
C LEU A 389 -26.21 -7.28 2.69
N VAL A 390 -27.27 -8.00 2.35
CA VAL A 390 -27.76 -8.23 0.97
C VAL A 390 -26.71 -8.79 0.01
N GLY A 391 -25.84 -9.64 0.54
CA GLY A 391 -24.68 -10.19 -0.16
C GLY A 391 -24.05 -11.41 0.52
N GLN A 392 -22.95 -11.90 -0.06
CA GLN A 392 -22.18 -13.05 0.42
C GLN A 392 -20.70 -12.68 0.62
N SER A 393 -20.03 -13.33 1.57
CA SER A 393 -18.62 -13.10 1.92
C SER A 393 -18.37 -11.71 2.53
N ALA A 394 -19.23 -11.29 3.47
CA ALA A 394 -18.99 -10.12 4.33
C ALA A 394 -17.70 -10.25 5.17
N LEU A 395 -17.21 -11.48 5.37
CA LEU A 395 -15.84 -11.76 5.79
C LEU A 395 -15.21 -12.89 4.95
N THR A 396 -13.87 -12.88 4.87
CA THR A 396 -13.04 -13.85 4.13
C THR A 396 -11.81 -14.24 4.95
N VAL A 397 -11.43 -15.52 4.94
CA VAL A 397 -10.15 -16.04 5.47
C VAL A 397 -9.12 -16.09 4.34
N ALA A 398 -7.90 -15.62 4.59
CA ALA A 398 -6.81 -15.63 3.62
C ALA A 398 -5.45 -15.84 4.32
N GLY A 399 -4.93 -17.07 4.23
CA GLY A 399 -3.82 -17.51 5.07
C GLY A 399 -4.20 -17.45 6.56
N ASN A 400 -3.33 -16.91 7.40
CA ASN A 400 -3.57 -16.75 8.84
C ASN A 400 -4.31 -15.44 9.19
N HIS A 401 -5.13 -14.90 8.28
CA HIS A 401 -5.83 -13.63 8.48
C HIS A 401 -7.30 -13.69 8.08
N ILE A 402 -8.12 -12.89 8.76
CA ILE A 402 -9.53 -12.64 8.46
C ILE A 402 -9.66 -11.19 8.02
N PHE A 403 -10.43 -10.96 6.96
CA PHE A 403 -10.79 -9.65 6.45
C PHE A 403 -12.30 -9.50 6.60
N ALA A 404 -12.76 -8.43 7.25
CA ALA A 404 -14.15 -8.27 7.71
C ALA A 404 -14.68 -6.86 7.39
N VAL A 405 -15.83 -6.77 6.72
CA VAL A 405 -16.47 -5.49 6.39
C VAL A 405 -17.25 -4.91 7.59
N ASN A 406 -17.28 -3.59 7.70
CA ASN A 406 -18.03 -2.86 8.71
C ASN A 406 -18.97 -1.84 8.01
N ALA A 407 -20.18 -2.30 7.70
CA ALA A 407 -21.11 -1.57 6.83
C ALA A 407 -21.57 -0.20 7.38
N GLY A 408 -21.56 -0.01 8.70
CA GLY A 408 -21.99 1.23 9.37
C GLY A 408 -20.87 2.26 9.55
N SER A 409 -19.60 1.84 9.47
CA SER A 409 -18.43 2.73 9.55
C SER A 409 -17.70 2.92 8.22
N ASN A 410 -18.12 2.24 7.14
CA ASN A 410 -17.44 2.21 5.85
C ASN A 410 -15.94 1.83 5.98
N THR A 411 -15.64 0.81 6.79
CA THR A 411 -14.27 0.33 7.00
C THR A 411 -14.11 -1.16 6.71
N LEU A 412 -12.88 -1.57 6.37
CA LEU A 412 -12.43 -2.96 6.37
C LEU A 412 -11.50 -3.20 7.55
N SER A 413 -11.73 -4.27 8.30
CA SER A 413 -10.82 -4.71 9.37
C SER A 413 -10.04 -5.95 8.96
N MET A 414 -8.77 -6.02 9.39
CA MET A 414 -7.90 -7.19 9.21
C MET A 414 -7.52 -7.75 10.58
N LEU A 415 -7.75 -9.05 10.80
CA LEU A 415 -7.46 -9.74 12.05
C LEU A 415 -6.50 -10.90 11.80
N ALA A 416 -5.47 -11.06 12.62
CA ALA A 416 -4.60 -12.23 12.62
C ALA A 416 -5.24 -13.37 13.41
N ILE A 417 -5.16 -14.58 12.86
CA ILE A 417 -5.56 -15.83 13.50
C ILE A 417 -4.34 -16.40 14.25
N SER A 418 -4.49 -16.73 15.54
CA SER A 418 -3.42 -17.36 16.30
C SER A 418 -3.08 -18.75 15.73
N PRO A 419 -1.80 -19.07 15.45
CA PRO A 419 -1.40 -20.37 14.93
C PRO A 419 -1.48 -21.50 15.97
N TRP A 420 -1.87 -21.20 17.22
CA TRP A 420 -1.99 -22.15 18.32
C TRP A 420 -3.44 -22.42 18.74
N ASP A 421 -4.36 -21.50 18.42
CA ASP A 421 -5.78 -21.57 18.74
C ASP A 421 -6.55 -20.75 17.71
N PRO A 422 -7.31 -21.36 16.79
CA PRO A 422 -7.98 -20.65 15.70
C PRO A 422 -9.09 -19.70 16.19
N THR A 423 -9.55 -19.83 17.44
CA THR A 423 -10.54 -18.90 18.02
C THR A 423 -9.92 -17.58 18.45
N GLN A 424 -8.62 -17.55 18.75
CA GLN A 424 -7.95 -16.37 19.26
C GLN A 424 -7.50 -15.47 18.11
N LEU A 425 -8.29 -14.41 17.88
CA LEU A 425 -8.04 -13.40 16.87
C LEU A 425 -7.37 -12.15 17.48
N THR A 426 -6.71 -11.34 16.67
CA THR A 426 -6.15 -10.04 17.09
C THR A 426 -6.23 -9.06 15.92
N LEU A 427 -6.79 -7.87 16.15
CA LEU A 427 -6.88 -6.80 15.15
C LEU A 427 -5.47 -6.33 14.74
N VAL A 428 -5.23 -6.19 13.43
CA VAL A 428 -3.91 -5.86 12.85
C VAL A 428 -3.95 -4.47 12.22
N GLY A 429 -3.42 -3.48 12.95
CA GLY A 429 -3.54 -2.07 12.57
C GLY A 429 -4.92 -1.51 12.92
N GLU A 430 -5.25 -0.37 12.31
CA GLU A 430 -6.58 0.24 12.41
C GLU A 430 -7.46 -0.21 11.22
N PRO A 431 -8.80 -0.20 11.34
CA PRO A 431 -9.69 -0.46 10.20
C PRO A 431 -9.49 0.56 9.07
N ALA A 432 -9.25 0.08 7.85
CA ALA A 432 -9.02 0.95 6.70
C ALA A 432 -10.33 1.57 6.21
N MET A 433 -10.36 2.90 6.04
CA MET A 433 -11.49 3.62 5.44
C MET A 433 -11.65 3.23 3.96
N ILE A 434 -12.89 2.94 3.56
CA ILE A 434 -13.27 2.60 2.19
C ILE A 434 -13.93 3.83 1.55
N PRO A 435 -13.61 4.20 0.30
CA PRO A 435 -14.19 5.38 -0.36
C PRO A 435 -15.62 5.18 -0.89
N GLY A 436 -16.16 3.97 -0.81
CA GLY A 436 -17.56 3.65 -1.07
C GLY A 436 -18.34 3.37 0.23
N GLU A 437 -19.67 3.33 0.13
CA GLU A 437 -20.57 3.26 1.29
C GLU A 437 -21.18 1.87 1.46
N PHE A 438 -21.52 1.48 2.70
CA PHE A 438 -22.13 0.19 3.01
C PHE A 438 -21.36 -1.00 2.36
N PRO A 439 -20.09 -1.22 2.75
CA PRO A 439 -19.33 -2.40 2.32
C PRO A 439 -20.01 -3.69 2.78
N ASN A 440 -20.29 -4.60 1.84
CA ASN A 440 -21.05 -5.83 2.12
C ASN A 440 -20.35 -7.13 1.69
N THR A 441 -19.24 -7.05 0.96
CA THR A 441 -18.51 -8.24 0.48
C THR A 441 -17.01 -7.97 0.32
N VAL A 442 -16.15 -8.94 0.63
CA VAL A 442 -14.69 -8.81 0.53
C VAL A 442 -14.01 -10.05 -0.05
N ALA A 443 -13.15 -9.81 -1.05
CA ALA A 443 -12.27 -10.79 -1.67
C ALA A 443 -10.81 -10.51 -1.35
N VAL A 444 -10.01 -11.56 -1.15
CA VAL A 444 -8.58 -11.42 -0.83
C VAL A 444 -7.76 -12.31 -1.75
N SER A 445 -6.77 -11.71 -2.42
CA SER A 445 -5.79 -12.38 -3.25
C SER A 445 -4.47 -12.53 -2.49
N THR A 446 -4.17 -13.76 -2.04
CA THR A 446 -2.92 -14.08 -1.34
C THR A 446 -1.70 -14.02 -2.26
N ARG A 447 -1.86 -14.41 -3.53
CA ARG A 447 -0.83 -14.40 -4.57
C ARG A 447 -0.36 -12.99 -4.91
N ASN A 448 -1.27 -12.02 -4.88
CA ASN A 448 -1.02 -10.64 -5.24
C ASN A 448 -0.89 -9.69 -4.04
N ARG A 449 -1.22 -10.15 -2.82
CA ARG A 449 -1.32 -9.34 -1.59
C ARG A 449 -2.28 -8.16 -1.72
N LEU A 450 -3.40 -8.40 -2.41
CA LEU A 450 -4.43 -7.41 -2.73
C LEU A 450 -5.74 -7.86 -2.08
N VAL A 451 -6.38 -7.00 -1.30
CA VAL A 451 -7.77 -7.17 -0.85
C VAL A 451 -8.66 -6.19 -1.60
N CYS A 452 -9.85 -6.63 -2.01
CA CYS A 452 -10.84 -5.81 -2.71
C CYS A 452 -12.20 -5.94 -2.01
N VAL A 453 -12.86 -4.80 -1.81
CA VAL A 453 -14.14 -4.69 -1.11
C VAL A 453 -15.20 -4.20 -2.07
N GLY A 454 -16.34 -4.90 -2.10
CA GLY A 454 -17.56 -4.45 -2.75
C GLY A 454 -18.39 -3.59 -1.82
N THR A 455 -18.72 -2.38 -2.29
CA THR A 455 -19.63 -1.45 -1.63
C THR A 455 -20.94 -1.39 -2.39
N THR A 456 -22.04 -1.24 -1.65
CA THR A 456 -23.34 -0.89 -2.23
C THR A 456 -23.69 0.52 -1.80
N GLY A 457 -24.91 0.79 -1.34
CA GLY A 457 -25.31 2.14 -0.91
C GLY A 457 -25.24 3.18 -2.04
N SER A 458 -25.24 4.47 -1.68
CA SER A 458 -25.12 5.59 -2.64
C SER A 458 -23.75 5.71 -3.31
N LEU A 459 -22.69 5.12 -2.74
CA LEU A 459 -21.36 5.02 -3.36
C LEU A 459 -20.98 3.54 -3.58
N ALA A 460 -21.74 2.88 -4.44
CA ALA A 460 -21.54 1.50 -4.83
C ALA A 460 -20.35 1.33 -5.81
N GLY A 461 -19.57 0.26 -5.66
CA GLY A 461 -18.39 0.03 -6.49
C GLY A 461 -17.42 -1.01 -5.93
N ILE A 462 -16.23 -1.08 -6.52
CA ILE A 462 -15.07 -1.83 -6.01
C ILE A 462 -13.92 -0.87 -5.66
N SER A 463 -13.35 -1.04 -4.47
CA SER A 463 -12.10 -0.41 -4.06
C SER A 463 -11.19 -1.48 -3.44
N CYS A 464 -9.87 -1.36 -3.60
CA CYS A 464 -8.88 -2.36 -3.20
C CYS A 464 -7.72 -1.75 -2.40
N SER A 465 -7.02 -2.56 -1.62
CA SER A 465 -5.80 -2.15 -0.92
C SER A 465 -4.74 -3.25 -0.92
N PRO A 466 -3.44 -2.91 -1.04
CA PRO A 466 -2.37 -3.80 -0.65
C PRO A 466 -2.44 -4.14 0.84
N PHE A 467 -2.03 -5.35 1.23
CA PHE A 467 -1.93 -5.74 2.65
C PHE A 467 -0.60 -6.42 3.00
N THR A 468 -0.28 -6.39 4.29
CA THR A 468 0.97 -6.88 4.87
C THR A 468 0.69 -7.59 6.20
N GLU A 469 1.70 -8.25 6.78
CA GLU A 469 1.63 -8.78 8.16
C GLU A 469 1.49 -7.65 9.21
N GLN A 470 1.67 -6.40 8.81
CA GLN A 470 1.51 -5.19 9.63
C GLN A 470 0.12 -4.53 9.43
N GLY A 471 -0.74 -5.13 8.62
CA GLY A 471 -2.13 -4.70 8.39
C GLY A 471 -2.42 -4.23 6.96
N LEU A 472 -3.55 -3.55 6.82
CA LEU A 472 -4.04 -2.92 5.59
C LEU A 472 -3.28 -1.62 5.30
N CYS A 473 -3.11 -1.31 4.01
CA CYS A 473 -2.74 0.02 3.54
C CYS A 473 -4.00 0.91 3.39
N GLY A 474 -3.84 2.10 2.79
CA GLY A 474 -4.99 2.88 2.31
C GLY A 474 -5.73 2.15 1.19
N MET A 475 -7.05 2.35 1.10
CA MET A 475 -7.87 1.87 -0.01
C MET A 475 -7.70 2.77 -1.24
N ASP A 476 -7.68 2.19 -2.44
CA ASP A 476 -7.54 2.90 -3.72
C ASP A 476 -8.88 3.47 -4.25
N GLY A 477 -8.83 4.18 -5.38
CA GLY A 477 -9.99 4.85 -5.96
C GLY A 477 -11.19 3.91 -6.21
N LEU A 478 -12.40 4.38 -5.87
CA LEU A 478 -13.63 3.63 -6.10
C LEU A 478 -13.91 3.47 -7.60
N ARG A 479 -14.08 2.22 -8.06
CA ARG A 479 -14.55 1.85 -9.40
C ARG A 479 -16.08 1.73 -9.35
N PRO A 480 -16.85 2.70 -9.89
CA PRO A 480 -18.25 2.84 -9.52
C PRO A 480 -19.22 1.89 -10.25
N PHE A 481 -20.27 1.50 -9.54
CA PHE A 481 -21.48 0.91 -10.09
C PHE A 481 -22.64 1.90 -9.93
N ASP A 482 -23.16 2.43 -11.04
CA ASP A 482 -24.30 3.36 -11.02
C ASP A 482 -25.63 2.62 -10.78
N LEU A 483 -25.89 2.29 -9.52
CA LEU A 483 -27.10 1.55 -9.10
C LEU A 483 -28.25 2.49 -8.71
N GLY A 484 -28.00 3.79 -8.54
CA GLY A 484 -28.99 4.77 -8.03
C GLY A 484 -29.58 4.35 -6.68
N GLN A 485 -28.73 4.03 -5.71
CA GLN A 485 -29.09 3.54 -4.37
C GLN A 485 -29.01 4.63 -3.29
N THR A 486 -29.65 4.39 -2.15
CA THR A 486 -29.50 5.17 -0.90
C THR A 486 -28.45 4.55 0.02
N THR A 487 -28.01 5.25 1.07
CA THR A 487 -27.29 4.64 2.20
C THR A 487 -28.09 4.81 3.49
N PRO A 488 -28.53 3.73 4.17
CA PRO A 488 -28.42 2.33 3.77
C PRO A 488 -29.14 2.00 2.44
N PRO A 489 -28.70 0.95 1.72
CA PRO A 489 -29.30 0.54 0.44
C PRO A 489 -30.71 -0.03 0.65
N VAL A 490 -31.57 0.09 -0.36
CA VAL A 490 -32.83 -0.64 -0.43
C VAL A 490 -32.60 -1.91 -1.25
N GLY A 491 -32.88 -3.09 -0.69
CA GLY A 491 -32.55 -4.39 -1.28
C GLY A 491 -33.55 -5.51 -0.95
N PRO A 492 -33.19 -6.77 -1.27
CA PRO A 492 -31.88 -7.20 -1.77
C PRO A 492 -31.61 -6.85 -3.25
N THR A 493 -32.63 -6.66 -4.08
CA THR A 493 -32.48 -6.33 -5.51
C THR A 493 -31.71 -5.02 -5.74
N ASN A 494 -31.12 -4.83 -6.93
CA ASN A 494 -30.33 -3.63 -7.28
C ASN A 494 -29.15 -3.33 -6.34
N THR A 495 -28.40 -4.34 -5.90
CA THR A 495 -27.22 -4.18 -5.02
C THR A 495 -26.08 -5.10 -5.42
N VAL A 496 -24.84 -4.74 -5.05
CA VAL A 496 -23.68 -5.64 -5.15
C VAL A 496 -23.93 -6.88 -4.28
N SER A 497 -23.61 -8.06 -4.79
CA SER A 497 -23.89 -9.33 -4.12
C SER A 497 -22.64 -9.97 -3.55
N GLN A 498 -21.62 -10.15 -4.38
CA GLN A 498 -20.37 -10.75 -3.97
C GLN A 498 -19.24 -10.27 -4.87
N THR A 499 -18.08 -9.98 -4.29
CA THR A 499 -16.81 -9.85 -5.03
C THR A 499 -15.89 -11.03 -4.69
N PHE A 500 -15.16 -11.58 -5.67
CA PHE A 500 -14.35 -12.79 -5.52
C PHE A 500 -13.32 -12.93 -6.65
N PHE A 501 -12.15 -13.50 -6.38
CA PHE A 501 -11.10 -13.69 -7.39
C PHE A 501 -11.31 -14.98 -8.22
N SER A 502 -10.71 -15.03 -9.41
CA SER A 502 -10.51 -16.28 -10.18
C SER A 502 -9.58 -17.26 -9.44
N GLU A 503 -9.60 -18.54 -9.82
CA GLU A 503 -8.80 -19.60 -9.18
C GLU A 503 -7.28 -19.38 -9.35
N ASP A 504 -6.87 -18.64 -10.38
CA ASP A 504 -5.48 -18.22 -10.60
C ASP A 504 -5.17 -16.81 -10.05
N GLU A 505 -6.14 -16.16 -9.40
CA GLU A 505 -6.09 -14.79 -8.87
C GLU A 505 -5.65 -13.75 -9.93
N SER A 506 -5.98 -13.95 -11.21
CA SER A 506 -5.69 -13.00 -12.30
C SER A 506 -6.86 -12.05 -12.62
N LEU A 507 -8.09 -12.42 -12.25
CA LEU A 507 -9.30 -11.61 -12.43
C LEU A 507 -10.03 -11.45 -11.08
N LEU A 508 -10.68 -10.31 -10.87
CA LEU A 508 -11.72 -10.14 -9.86
C LEU A 508 -13.09 -10.14 -10.54
N PHE A 509 -13.95 -11.03 -10.09
CA PHE A 509 -15.36 -11.12 -10.47
C PHE A 509 -16.23 -10.42 -9.42
N THR A 510 -17.29 -9.73 -9.87
CA THR A 510 -18.30 -9.16 -8.96
C THR A 510 -19.69 -9.38 -9.52
N THR A 511 -20.58 -10.01 -8.76
CA THR A 511 -22.00 -10.15 -9.09
C THR A 511 -22.81 -8.96 -8.56
N VAL A 512 -23.73 -8.46 -9.38
CA VAL A 512 -24.66 -7.38 -9.04
C VAL A 512 -26.09 -7.83 -9.35
N LYS A 513 -26.96 -7.81 -8.34
CA LYS A 513 -28.38 -8.13 -8.46
C LYS A 513 -29.09 -7.10 -9.32
N GLY A 514 -29.89 -7.57 -10.29
CA GLY A 514 -30.89 -6.72 -10.95
C GLY A 514 -32.07 -6.39 -10.05
N ASP A 515 -33.04 -5.69 -10.63
CA ASP A 515 -34.40 -5.55 -10.12
C ASP A 515 -35.40 -5.64 -11.28
N PRO A 516 -35.93 -6.85 -11.57
CA PRO A 516 -36.95 -7.04 -12.61
C PRO A 516 -38.24 -6.24 -12.37
N ALA A 517 -38.55 -5.83 -11.14
CA ALA A 517 -39.75 -5.04 -10.85
C ALA A 517 -39.60 -3.56 -11.23
N THR A 518 -38.36 -3.04 -11.32
CA THR A 518 -38.05 -1.67 -11.76
C THR A 518 -37.27 -1.60 -13.08
N ASN A 519 -37.19 -2.71 -13.83
CA ASN A 519 -36.43 -2.86 -15.08
C ASN A 519 -34.92 -2.55 -14.96
N LYS A 520 -34.31 -2.81 -13.79
CA LYS A 520 -32.85 -2.71 -13.64
C LYS A 520 -32.20 -4.07 -13.92
N THR A 521 -31.23 -4.12 -14.83
CA THR A 521 -30.58 -5.37 -15.25
C THR A 521 -29.40 -5.70 -14.35
N GLY A 522 -29.35 -6.92 -13.82
CA GLY A 522 -28.18 -7.45 -13.09
C GLY A 522 -27.03 -7.78 -14.03
N PHE A 523 -25.80 -7.87 -13.50
CA PHE A 523 -24.62 -8.16 -14.31
C PHE A 523 -23.54 -8.90 -13.52
N LEU A 524 -22.67 -9.60 -14.26
CA LEU A 524 -21.33 -9.93 -13.79
C LEU A 524 -20.36 -8.84 -14.28
N SER A 525 -19.54 -8.34 -13.36
CA SER A 525 -18.43 -7.42 -13.60
C SER A 525 -17.10 -8.19 -13.49
N VAL A 526 -16.18 -7.95 -14.44
CA VAL A 526 -14.89 -8.63 -14.53
C VAL A 526 -13.76 -7.59 -14.67
N PHE A 527 -12.90 -7.51 -13.66
CA PHE A 527 -11.72 -6.64 -13.64
C PHE A 527 -10.42 -7.46 -13.69
N PRO A 528 -9.47 -7.14 -14.59
CA PRO A 528 -8.11 -7.69 -14.52
C PRO A 528 -7.32 -7.26 -13.27
N VAL A 529 -6.47 -8.18 -12.77
CA VAL A 529 -5.42 -7.87 -11.79
C VAL A 529 -4.13 -7.54 -12.53
N GLU A 530 -3.77 -6.27 -12.53
CA GLU A 530 -2.72 -5.72 -13.38
C GLU A 530 -1.31 -5.89 -12.79
N ARG A 531 -0.28 -5.66 -13.62
CA ARG A 531 1.12 -5.68 -13.20
C ARG A 531 1.73 -4.28 -13.26
N THR A 532 1.40 -3.45 -12.29
CA THR A 532 1.99 -2.11 -12.17
C THR A 532 3.42 -2.22 -11.64
N ARG A 533 4.38 -1.61 -12.33
CA ARG A 533 5.70 -1.36 -11.76
C ARG A 533 5.63 -0.07 -10.96
N VAL A 534 5.67 -0.21 -9.64
CA VAL A 534 5.79 0.91 -8.70
C VAL A 534 7.11 0.71 -7.97
N ASN A 535 7.96 1.72 -7.99
CA ASN A 535 9.17 1.81 -7.19
C ASN A 535 10.11 0.61 -7.37
N GLY A 536 10.45 0.31 -8.64
CA GLY A 536 11.29 -0.80 -9.10
C GLY A 536 10.65 -2.19 -8.93
N ARG A 537 9.60 -2.28 -8.10
CA ARG A 537 8.95 -3.48 -7.65
C ARG A 537 7.73 -3.77 -8.50
N THR A 538 7.29 -5.03 -8.47
CA THR A 538 5.98 -5.41 -9.00
C THR A 538 4.95 -5.22 -7.90
N ALA A 539 4.15 -4.16 -8.03
CA ALA A 539 2.89 -4.04 -7.32
C ALA A 539 1.80 -4.82 -8.08
N ARG A 540 0.65 -4.96 -7.43
CA ARG A 540 -0.57 -5.52 -8.00
C ARG A 540 -1.71 -4.59 -7.68
N THR A 541 -2.43 -4.20 -8.70
CA THR A 541 -3.55 -3.26 -8.66
C THR A 541 -4.71 -3.86 -9.44
N LEU A 542 -5.93 -3.48 -9.10
CA LEU A 542 -7.08 -3.83 -9.92
C LEU A 542 -7.25 -2.80 -11.04
N ALA A 543 -7.56 -3.26 -12.26
CA ALA A 543 -7.84 -2.39 -13.40
C ALA A 543 -8.91 -1.34 -13.07
N GLN A 544 -8.84 -0.18 -13.72
CA GLN A 544 -9.78 0.93 -13.48
C GLN A 544 -11.14 0.72 -14.17
N THR A 545 -11.23 -0.20 -15.13
CA THR A 545 -12.42 -0.49 -15.93
C THR A 545 -12.71 -1.99 -15.95
N ASP A 546 -13.97 -2.36 -15.83
CA ASP A 546 -14.45 -3.73 -15.97
C ASP A 546 -15.13 -4.02 -17.32
N THR A 547 -15.04 -5.27 -17.76
CA THR A 547 -16.03 -5.82 -18.70
C THR A 547 -17.28 -6.19 -17.91
N ARG A 548 -18.45 -5.73 -18.37
CA ARG A 548 -19.75 -6.08 -17.79
C ARG A 548 -20.52 -6.97 -18.75
N SER A 549 -21.06 -8.06 -18.24
CA SER A 549 -21.87 -9.01 -19.01
C SER A 549 -23.20 -9.28 -18.32
N VAL A 550 -24.23 -9.53 -19.11
CA VAL A 550 -25.56 -9.96 -18.67
C VAL A 550 -25.76 -11.38 -19.22
N PRO A 551 -25.41 -12.44 -18.48
CA PRO A 551 -25.51 -13.81 -18.99
C PRO A 551 -26.96 -14.19 -19.27
N ASP A 552 -27.23 -14.79 -20.43
CA ASP A 552 -28.57 -15.14 -20.88
C ASP A 552 -29.35 -15.96 -19.82
N GLY A 553 -30.57 -15.52 -19.53
CA GLY A 553 -31.45 -16.15 -18.55
C GLY A 553 -31.25 -15.74 -17.09
N THR A 554 -30.24 -14.92 -16.77
CA THR A 554 -29.99 -14.43 -15.39
C THR A 554 -30.70 -13.10 -15.10
N ALA A 555 -30.95 -12.81 -13.82
CA ALA A 555 -31.68 -11.63 -13.35
C ALA A 555 -31.21 -11.13 -11.96
N VAL A 556 -31.08 -12.01 -10.97
CA VAL A 556 -30.86 -11.67 -9.55
C VAL A 556 -29.69 -12.48 -8.98
N LEU A 557 -28.53 -12.37 -9.66
CA LEU A 557 -27.27 -13.03 -9.32
C LEU A 557 -26.79 -12.73 -7.90
N PHE A 558 -26.68 -13.76 -7.04
CA PHE A 558 -26.27 -13.62 -5.64
C PHE A 558 -24.93 -14.36 -5.36
N GLY A 559 -24.99 -15.47 -4.65
CA GLY A 559 -23.86 -16.19 -4.07
C GLY A 559 -23.10 -16.97 -5.14
N SER A 560 -21.80 -16.77 -5.18
CA SER A 560 -20.95 -17.18 -6.30
C SER A 560 -19.70 -17.91 -5.84
N GLN A 561 -19.28 -18.94 -6.58
CA GLN A 561 -18.07 -19.72 -6.34
C GLN A 561 -17.40 -20.03 -7.68
N VAL A 562 -16.07 -19.88 -7.76
CA VAL A 562 -15.31 -20.39 -8.93
C VAL A 562 -15.29 -21.91 -8.86
N ILE A 563 -15.55 -22.57 -9.98
CA ILE A 563 -15.58 -24.03 -10.07
C ILE A 563 -14.13 -24.54 -10.10
N PRO A 564 -13.69 -25.37 -9.13
CA PRO A 564 -12.29 -25.80 -9.06
C PRO A 564 -11.82 -26.55 -10.31
N GLY A 565 -10.58 -26.28 -10.74
CA GLY A 565 -9.98 -26.86 -11.93
C GLY A 565 -10.44 -26.26 -13.26
N THR A 566 -11.22 -25.17 -13.24
CA THR A 566 -11.71 -24.50 -14.46
C THR A 566 -11.05 -23.15 -14.73
N ASN A 567 -10.28 -22.60 -13.77
CA ASN A 567 -9.77 -21.23 -13.72
C ASN A 567 -10.85 -20.15 -13.58
N ALA A 568 -11.89 -20.17 -14.42
CA ALA A 568 -12.81 -19.05 -14.65
C ALA A 568 -14.29 -19.42 -14.88
N ASN A 569 -14.71 -20.68 -14.71
CA ASN A 569 -16.15 -20.98 -14.65
C ASN A 569 -16.69 -20.70 -13.25
N ILE A 570 -17.94 -20.25 -13.17
CA ILE A 570 -18.56 -19.77 -11.93
C ILE A 570 -19.88 -20.53 -11.72
N PHE A 571 -20.03 -21.15 -10.56
CA PHE A 571 -21.35 -21.51 -10.04
C PHE A 571 -21.94 -20.29 -9.34
N VAL A 572 -23.18 -19.92 -9.67
CA VAL A 572 -23.86 -18.75 -9.11
C VAL A 572 -25.33 -19.04 -8.85
N THR A 573 -25.87 -18.57 -7.74
CA THR A 573 -27.32 -18.58 -7.47
C THR A 573 -28.02 -17.40 -8.12
N ASP A 574 -29.26 -17.60 -8.52
CA ASP A 574 -30.16 -16.53 -8.96
C ASP A 574 -31.49 -16.64 -8.23
N ALA A 575 -31.82 -15.61 -7.44
CA ALA A 575 -33.01 -15.63 -6.60
C ALA A 575 -34.33 -15.70 -7.40
N ALA A 576 -34.30 -15.49 -8.72
CA ALA A 576 -35.46 -15.64 -9.59
C ALA A 576 -35.78 -17.10 -10.00
N PHE A 577 -34.82 -18.04 -9.94
CA PHE A 577 -35.07 -19.43 -10.37
C PHE A 577 -34.20 -20.54 -9.75
N GLY A 578 -33.03 -20.24 -9.16
CA GLY A 578 -32.22 -21.25 -8.47
C GLY A 578 -30.73 -21.03 -8.62
N ALA A 579 -30.12 -21.72 -9.59
CA ALA A 579 -28.68 -21.67 -9.84
C ALA A 579 -28.34 -21.71 -11.32
N ALA A 580 -27.16 -21.19 -11.67
CA ALA A 580 -26.61 -21.19 -13.02
C ALA A 580 -25.11 -21.51 -13.01
N LEU A 581 -24.63 -22.02 -14.14
CA LEU A 581 -23.21 -22.19 -14.45
C LEU A 581 -22.82 -21.15 -15.50
N LEU A 582 -21.81 -20.33 -15.21
CA LEU A 582 -21.27 -19.34 -16.13
C LEU A 582 -19.84 -19.71 -16.58
N SER A 583 -19.48 -19.32 -17.80
CA SER A 583 -18.11 -19.31 -18.32
C SER A 583 -17.68 -17.88 -18.54
N VAL A 584 -16.50 -17.47 -18.05
CA VAL A 584 -15.86 -16.20 -18.43
C VAL A 584 -14.75 -16.47 -19.44
N ASP A 585 -14.77 -15.82 -20.59
CA ASP A 585 -13.66 -15.90 -21.55
C ASP A 585 -12.45 -15.12 -21.03
N PRO A 586 -11.25 -15.72 -20.90
CA PRO A 586 -10.08 -15.05 -20.33
C PRO A 586 -9.43 -14.00 -21.25
N THR A 587 -9.97 -13.77 -22.45
CA THR A 587 -9.45 -12.83 -23.46
C THR A 587 -10.40 -11.65 -23.69
N SER A 588 -11.72 -11.89 -23.83
CA SER A 588 -12.71 -10.80 -23.92
C SER A 588 -13.24 -10.35 -22.55
N LEU A 589 -13.04 -11.19 -21.52
CA LEU A 589 -13.59 -11.02 -20.17
C LEU A 589 -15.12 -11.06 -20.12
N GLU A 590 -15.77 -11.49 -21.21
CA GLU A 590 -17.23 -11.61 -21.28
C GLU A 590 -17.70 -12.92 -20.62
N ALA A 591 -18.82 -12.83 -19.90
CA ALA A 591 -19.44 -13.96 -19.22
C ALA A 591 -20.69 -14.47 -19.97
N THR A 592 -20.78 -15.79 -20.12
CA THR A 592 -21.86 -16.49 -20.84
C THR A 592 -22.45 -17.62 -20.00
N THR A 593 -23.75 -17.88 -20.18
CA THR A 593 -24.44 -18.96 -19.46
C THR A 593 -24.16 -20.31 -20.11
N ILE A 594 -23.64 -21.26 -19.32
CA ILE A 594 -23.44 -22.66 -19.72
C ILE A 594 -24.74 -23.46 -19.50
N ALA A 595 -25.35 -23.30 -18.32
CA ALA A 595 -26.56 -24.01 -17.91
C ALA A 595 -27.33 -23.23 -16.83
N THR A 596 -28.63 -23.50 -16.70
CA THR A 596 -29.49 -23.02 -15.62
C THR A 596 -30.25 -24.18 -14.99
N GLY A 597 -30.41 -24.14 -13.67
CA GLY A 597 -31.07 -25.16 -12.86
C GLY A 597 -32.13 -24.54 -11.97
N ASN A 598 -33.35 -25.06 -12.07
CA ASN A 598 -34.49 -24.59 -11.30
C ASN A 598 -34.55 -25.27 -9.92
N VAL A 599 -34.53 -24.51 -8.83
CA VAL A 599 -34.75 -25.04 -7.48
C VAL A 599 -36.25 -24.97 -7.16
N GLU A 600 -36.93 -26.13 -7.16
CA GLU A 600 -38.39 -26.18 -6.99
C GLU A 600 -38.81 -25.68 -5.60
N GLY A 601 -39.81 -24.81 -5.55
CA GLY A 601 -40.37 -24.28 -4.30
C GLY A 601 -39.49 -23.25 -3.56
N GLN A 602 -38.49 -22.65 -4.21
CA GLN A 602 -37.72 -21.56 -3.60
C GLN A 602 -38.56 -20.32 -3.26
N VAL A 603 -38.08 -19.52 -2.31
CA VAL A 603 -38.56 -18.17 -2.01
C VAL A 603 -37.51 -17.15 -2.45
N ALA A 604 -36.26 -17.33 -2.02
CA ALA A 604 -35.08 -16.65 -2.57
C ALA A 604 -33.82 -17.49 -2.25
N THR A 605 -33.45 -18.37 -3.18
CA THR A 605 -32.19 -19.12 -3.12
C THR A 605 -31.02 -18.18 -3.43
N CYS A 606 -30.15 -17.95 -2.44
CA CYS A 606 -29.21 -16.82 -2.44
C CYS A 606 -27.76 -17.19 -2.14
N TRP A 607 -27.45 -17.97 -1.10
CA TRP A 607 -26.04 -18.26 -0.76
C TRP A 607 -25.56 -19.57 -1.38
N ALA A 608 -24.25 -19.65 -1.65
CA ALA A 608 -23.62 -20.77 -2.35
C ALA A 608 -22.22 -21.11 -1.82
N THR A 609 -21.93 -22.40 -1.71
CA THR A 609 -20.58 -22.96 -1.49
C THR A 609 -20.34 -24.20 -2.35
N ILE A 610 -19.09 -24.57 -2.60
CA ILE A 610 -18.71 -25.81 -3.29
C ILE A 610 -18.01 -26.74 -2.30
N SER A 611 -18.42 -28.00 -2.24
CA SER A 611 -17.80 -29.02 -1.39
C SER A 611 -16.83 -29.90 -2.19
N ALA A 612 -15.57 -29.91 -1.76
CA ALA A 612 -14.55 -30.81 -2.30
C ALA A 612 -14.81 -32.29 -1.95
N ALA A 613 -15.57 -32.57 -0.88
CA ALA A 613 -15.90 -33.93 -0.46
C ALA A 613 -16.97 -34.60 -1.35
N THR A 614 -17.84 -33.82 -1.98
CA THR A 614 -18.92 -34.31 -2.86
C THR A 614 -18.69 -34.04 -4.34
N GLY A 615 -17.93 -32.99 -4.69
CA GLY A 615 -17.79 -32.50 -6.06
C GLY A 615 -19.02 -31.73 -6.57
N SER A 616 -19.83 -31.19 -5.66
CA SER A 616 -21.09 -30.49 -5.93
C SER A 616 -21.16 -29.14 -5.20
N ALA A 617 -22.08 -28.29 -5.65
CA ALA A 617 -22.45 -27.07 -4.93
C ALA A 617 -23.54 -27.34 -3.89
N PHE A 618 -23.58 -26.53 -2.84
CA PHE A 618 -24.68 -26.46 -1.88
C PHE A 618 -25.19 -25.03 -1.81
N VAL A 619 -26.52 -24.87 -1.78
CA VAL A 619 -27.20 -23.57 -1.75
C VAL A 619 -28.29 -23.50 -0.69
N THR A 620 -28.58 -22.30 -0.20
CA THR A 620 -29.61 -22.04 0.82
C THR A 620 -30.55 -20.90 0.45
N ASP A 621 -31.72 -20.91 1.09
CA ASP A 621 -32.82 -19.97 0.89
C ASP A 621 -33.16 -19.24 2.20
N VAL A 622 -33.38 -17.92 2.11
CA VAL A 622 -33.71 -17.09 3.28
C VAL A 622 -35.08 -17.39 3.90
N GLY A 623 -35.99 -17.97 3.11
CA GLY A 623 -37.37 -18.27 3.49
C GLY A 623 -37.77 -19.75 3.41
N VAL A 624 -36.83 -20.64 3.09
CA VAL A 624 -37.05 -22.09 3.09
C VAL A 624 -35.92 -22.79 3.84
N ASN A 625 -36.24 -23.36 5.00
CA ASN A 625 -35.28 -24.04 5.87
C ASN A 625 -34.90 -25.44 5.33
N ARG A 626 -34.03 -25.45 4.32
CA ARG A 626 -33.40 -26.63 3.71
C ARG A 626 -32.01 -26.27 3.18
N ILE A 627 -31.18 -27.28 2.91
CA ILE A 627 -30.00 -27.13 2.04
C ILE A 627 -30.25 -27.95 0.76
N VAL A 628 -29.97 -27.35 -0.40
CA VAL A 628 -30.12 -28.00 -1.71
C VAL A 628 -28.73 -28.27 -2.30
N GLU A 629 -28.49 -29.50 -2.75
CA GLU A 629 -27.27 -29.89 -3.45
C GLU A 629 -27.45 -29.79 -4.96
N VAL A 630 -26.49 -29.19 -5.66
CA VAL A 630 -26.58 -28.86 -7.08
C VAL A 630 -25.34 -29.31 -7.86
N SER A 631 -25.58 -29.89 -9.04
CA SER A 631 -24.57 -30.38 -9.99
C SER A 631 -23.74 -29.24 -10.60
N LEU A 632 -22.41 -29.39 -10.54
CA LEU A 632 -21.46 -28.46 -11.16
C LEU A 632 -21.27 -28.67 -12.67
N SER A 633 -21.89 -29.70 -13.27
CA SER A 633 -21.79 -29.97 -14.71
C SER A 633 -22.99 -29.50 -15.54
N ASP A 634 -24.18 -29.42 -14.94
CA ASP A 634 -25.43 -29.07 -15.64
C ASP A 634 -26.45 -28.28 -14.77
N SER A 635 -26.05 -27.86 -13.56
CA SER A 635 -26.91 -27.15 -12.60
C SER A 635 -28.13 -27.92 -12.09
N THR A 636 -28.26 -29.23 -12.35
CA THR A 636 -29.39 -30.02 -11.85
C THR A 636 -29.35 -30.21 -10.33
N VAL A 637 -30.52 -30.23 -9.68
CA VAL A 637 -30.63 -30.56 -8.25
C VAL A 637 -30.35 -32.06 -8.06
N ILE A 638 -29.43 -32.37 -7.15
CA ILE A 638 -29.02 -33.75 -6.82
C ILE A 638 -29.78 -34.27 -5.61
N SER A 639 -29.89 -33.44 -4.56
CA SER A 639 -30.56 -33.80 -3.31
C SER A 639 -31.07 -32.55 -2.57
N GLU A 640 -32.01 -32.75 -1.66
CA GLU A 640 -32.43 -31.73 -0.70
C GLU A 640 -32.44 -32.32 0.71
N LEU A 641 -31.89 -31.58 1.66
CA LEU A 641 -31.98 -31.86 3.09
C LEU A 641 -32.98 -30.88 3.70
N ASP A 642 -34.20 -31.36 3.99
CA ASP A 642 -35.18 -30.65 4.82
C ASP A 642 -34.62 -30.47 6.24
N LEU A 643 -34.67 -29.24 6.73
CA LEU A 643 -34.21 -28.85 8.07
C LEU A 643 -35.33 -28.24 8.90
N SER A 644 -36.59 -28.30 8.46
CA SER A 644 -37.75 -27.70 9.14
C SER A 644 -37.91 -28.12 10.61
N GLU A 645 -37.43 -29.32 11.00
CA GLU A 645 -37.39 -29.77 12.41
C GLU A 645 -36.48 -28.91 13.31
N THR A 646 -35.52 -28.13 12.76
CA THR A 646 -34.69 -27.21 13.56
C THR A 646 -35.46 -25.99 14.05
N GLY A 647 -36.56 -25.61 13.39
CA GLY A 647 -37.33 -24.41 13.67
C GLY A 647 -36.76 -23.09 13.12
N ASP A 648 -35.72 -23.14 12.27
CA ASP A 648 -35.21 -21.93 11.60
C ASP A 648 -36.19 -21.39 10.55
N PRO A 649 -36.22 -20.06 10.32
CA PRO A 649 -37.00 -19.46 9.23
C PRO A 649 -36.41 -19.76 7.83
N GLY A 650 -35.12 -20.06 7.78
CA GLY A 650 -34.30 -20.20 6.56
C GLY A 650 -32.82 -20.10 6.92
N LEU A 651 -31.95 -20.21 5.91
CA LEU A 651 -30.49 -20.24 6.09
C LEU A 651 -29.80 -19.22 5.17
N ILE A 652 -28.95 -18.38 5.76
CA ILE A 652 -28.09 -17.44 5.05
C ILE A 652 -26.62 -17.82 5.28
N ASP A 653 -25.72 -17.44 4.36
CA ASP A 653 -24.28 -17.68 4.41
C ASP A 653 -23.82 -19.10 4.81
N LEU A 654 -23.28 -19.82 3.83
CA LEU A 654 -22.71 -21.16 4.04
C LEU A 654 -21.29 -21.34 3.50
N ARG A 655 -20.56 -22.26 4.15
CA ARG A 655 -19.28 -22.78 3.69
C ARG A 655 -19.20 -24.29 3.86
N ALA A 656 -18.68 -24.96 2.84
CA ALA A 656 -18.06 -26.26 3.01
C ALA A 656 -16.74 -26.10 3.77
N GLY A 657 -16.49 -27.00 4.73
CA GLY A 657 -15.22 -27.11 5.46
C GLY A 657 -14.89 -28.59 5.65
N GLY A 658 -13.92 -29.09 4.90
CA GLY A 658 -13.58 -30.50 4.84
C GLY A 658 -14.75 -31.38 4.39
N ASN A 659 -15.23 -32.24 5.29
CA ASN A 659 -16.34 -33.17 5.08
C ASN A 659 -17.73 -32.61 5.43
N PHE A 660 -17.84 -31.33 5.80
CA PHE A 660 -19.05 -30.75 6.39
C PHE A 660 -19.49 -29.46 5.69
N ILE A 661 -20.78 -29.15 5.78
CA ILE A 661 -21.34 -27.82 5.45
C ILE A 661 -21.76 -27.14 6.75
N TYR A 662 -21.38 -25.87 6.89
CA TYR A 662 -21.80 -24.98 7.98
C TYR A 662 -22.67 -23.88 7.36
N ALA A 663 -23.92 -23.74 7.82
CA ALA A 663 -24.87 -22.74 7.32
C ALA A 663 -25.50 -21.97 8.50
N LEU A 664 -25.52 -20.64 8.44
CA LEU A 664 -26.02 -19.78 9.49
C LEU A 664 -27.55 -19.58 9.38
N SER A 665 -28.26 -19.56 10.50
CA SER A 665 -29.52 -18.86 10.62
C SER A 665 -29.37 -17.76 11.66
N PRO A 666 -29.50 -16.47 11.31
CA PRO A 666 -29.49 -15.38 12.29
C PRO A 666 -30.73 -15.40 13.20
N GLY A 667 -31.71 -16.27 12.90
CA GLY A 667 -33.04 -16.19 13.49
C GLY A 667 -33.81 -14.99 12.96
N ASN A 668 -34.82 -14.55 13.70
CA ASN A 668 -35.72 -13.46 13.29
C ASN A 668 -36.19 -12.57 14.47
N GLY A 669 -35.68 -12.82 15.68
CA GLY A 669 -36.12 -12.15 16.92
C GLY A 669 -37.27 -12.85 17.65
N THR A 670 -37.74 -14.01 17.16
CA THR A 670 -38.55 -14.97 17.94
C THR A 670 -38.01 -16.40 17.85
N THR A 671 -37.39 -16.77 16.73
CA THR A 671 -36.38 -17.84 16.64
C THR A 671 -35.01 -17.24 16.90
N GLU A 672 -34.21 -17.92 17.73
CA GLU A 672 -32.85 -17.55 18.10
C GLU A 672 -31.80 -17.95 17.05
N ALA A 673 -30.68 -17.25 17.02
CA ALA A 673 -29.60 -17.49 16.07
C ALA A 673 -28.92 -18.85 16.30
N GLY A 674 -28.60 -19.56 15.22
CA GLY A 674 -27.94 -20.86 15.27
C GLY A 674 -27.24 -21.23 13.97
N ILE A 675 -26.48 -22.32 13.99
CA ILE A 675 -25.71 -22.83 12.84
C ILE A 675 -26.03 -24.30 12.62
N ALA A 676 -26.48 -24.63 11.42
CA ALA A 676 -26.66 -26.01 10.98
C ALA A 676 -25.31 -26.58 10.53
N VAL A 677 -24.91 -27.70 11.13
CA VAL A 677 -23.74 -28.50 10.76
C VAL A 677 -24.22 -29.77 10.08
N VAL A 678 -23.79 -29.99 8.83
CA VAL A 678 -24.28 -31.08 7.97
C VAL A 678 -23.11 -31.93 7.49
N ASP A 679 -23.14 -33.23 7.81
CA ASP A 679 -22.20 -34.26 7.34
C ASP A 679 -22.49 -34.60 5.86
N VAL A 680 -21.47 -34.44 5.00
CA VAL A 680 -21.49 -34.88 3.58
C VAL A 680 -20.34 -35.86 3.27
N SER A 681 -19.72 -36.44 4.29
CA SER A 681 -18.55 -37.35 4.19
C SER A 681 -18.79 -38.63 3.37
N ARG A 682 -20.05 -38.98 3.12
CA ARG A 682 -20.45 -40.17 2.35
C ARG A 682 -20.62 -39.88 0.85
N GLY A 683 -20.29 -38.65 0.43
CA GLY A 683 -20.29 -38.20 -0.97
C GLY A 683 -21.57 -37.48 -1.37
N SER A 684 -21.72 -37.25 -2.68
CA SER A 684 -22.88 -36.56 -3.25
C SER A 684 -24.20 -37.31 -2.95
N GLY A 685 -25.26 -36.56 -2.66
CA GLY A 685 -26.57 -37.08 -2.27
C GLY A 685 -26.68 -37.62 -0.84
N SER A 686 -25.72 -37.32 0.05
CA SER A 686 -25.63 -37.93 1.38
C SER A 686 -25.79 -36.97 2.59
N ALA A 687 -26.12 -35.70 2.33
CA ALA A 687 -26.20 -34.66 3.35
C ALA A 687 -27.11 -35.04 4.55
N THR A 688 -26.57 -34.99 5.76
CA THR A 688 -27.33 -35.23 7.00
C THR A 688 -26.98 -34.23 8.10
N LEU A 689 -27.99 -33.66 8.77
CA LEU A 689 -27.79 -32.78 9.92
C LEU A 689 -27.15 -33.57 11.08
N VAL A 690 -26.01 -33.08 11.60
CA VAL A 690 -25.35 -33.63 12.80
C VAL A 690 -25.50 -32.71 14.01
N GLN A 691 -25.69 -31.40 13.82
CA GLN A 691 -25.86 -30.43 14.90
C GLN A 691 -26.66 -29.21 14.43
N ARG A 692 -27.56 -28.70 15.28
CA ARG A 692 -27.94 -27.27 15.33
C ARG A 692 -27.19 -26.68 16.52
N PHE A 693 -26.16 -25.88 16.27
CA PHE A 693 -25.44 -25.17 17.32
C PHE A 693 -26.14 -23.84 17.62
N ASP A 694 -26.27 -23.44 18.88
CA ASP A 694 -26.89 -22.17 19.29
C ASP A 694 -25.81 -21.08 19.41
N VAL A 695 -26.08 -19.88 18.90
CA VAL A 695 -25.16 -18.73 18.98
C VAL A 695 -25.79 -17.47 19.57
N SER A 696 -26.99 -17.56 20.17
CA SER A 696 -27.75 -16.43 20.70
C SER A 696 -27.02 -15.63 21.79
N ASP A 697 -26.17 -16.29 22.59
CA ASP A 697 -25.30 -15.66 23.60
C ASP A 697 -24.22 -14.72 22.99
N VAL A 698 -23.94 -14.82 21.68
CA VAL A 698 -22.83 -14.10 21.02
C VAL A 698 -23.23 -13.35 19.74
N ALA A 699 -24.37 -13.66 19.13
CA ALA A 699 -24.87 -13.00 17.91
C ALA A 699 -26.39 -13.17 17.77
N GLY A 700 -27.05 -12.26 17.05
CA GLY A 700 -28.49 -12.30 16.81
C GLY A 700 -28.88 -12.12 15.34
N LYS A 701 -30.12 -11.67 15.11
CA LYS A 701 -30.76 -11.50 13.78
C LYS A 701 -30.06 -10.58 12.76
N ASN A 702 -28.96 -9.94 13.15
CA ASN A 702 -28.11 -9.12 12.29
C ASN A 702 -26.93 -9.92 11.71
N ALA A 703 -26.58 -11.08 12.27
CA ALA A 703 -25.35 -11.81 12.00
C ALA A 703 -25.21 -12.22 10.52
N GLN A 704 -24.03 -12.02 9.91
CA GLN A 704 -23.80 -12.26 8.47
C GLN A 704 -22.45 -12.92 8.19
N GLY A 705 -22.31 -13.48 6.99
CA GLY A 705 -21.08 -14.03 6.47
C GLY A 705 -20.76 -15.41 7.03
N MET A 706 -20.07 -16.22 6.22
CA MET A 706 -19.48 -17.46 6.68
C MET A 706 -18.11 -17.65 6.02
N ALA A 707 -17.10 -17.85 6.84
CA ALA A 707 -15.75 -18.21 6.43
C ALA A 707 -15.24 -19.38 7.29
N VAL A 708 -14.28 -20.14 6.77
CA VAL A 708 -13.74 -21.34 7.42
C VAL A 708 -12.22 -21.37 7.28
N LEU A 709 -11.53 -21.93 8.27
CA LEU A 709 -10.09 -22.22 8.22
C LEU A 709 -9.91 -23.75 8.17
N GLU A 710 -9.41 -24.25 7.04
CA GLU A 710 -8.95 -25.64 6.87
C GLU A 710 -7.64 -25.92 7.64
#